data_AF-A0A7S1WMC9-F1
#
_entry.id   AF-A0A7S1WMC9-F1
#
_cell.length_a   1.000
_cell.length_b   1.000
_cell.length_c   1.000
_cell.angle_alpha   90.00
_cell.angle_beta   90.00
_cell.angle_gamma   90.00
#
_symmetry.space_group_name_H-M   'P 1'
#
loop_
_entity.id
_entity.type
_entity.pdbx_description
1 polymer ?
#
loop_
_entity_poly.entity_id
_entity_poly.type
_entity_poly.pdbx_seq_one_letter_code
_entity_poly.pdbx_strand_id
1 'polypeptide(L)'
;HFSGSSGAGGPTPGEWECAPGYAGSPYVECEGIGSCTASDNRVRSWLSGCKPLVPCAAPVVDPCRYDVSACTSVRPGEECEVRCRPPFIGGSVRASCPAMNTNPDEELIYYSLACRLEECPDPQPWPAGYNKSVDGTWVCASGYNGKAVNRCVPGPSWSQDCGAVSVLEGCKEIVPCAADELTGLDLCMYDTSGCQNVAPGGSCKVHCKVPFQGVSTDGNSCPEGNTDRRGLVWTRPQCALVDCADPTMVGAGYMRTPQGWQCAQSYSGYAQKVCEATETCEVVPKLTGCAQLMPCVAPAADCRYYTYGCASVQPGATCVITCKAPFTGDSSIATCLSGNTDPNGLVVETWPLCTTDTCADPWPWPLGYVRSISGWQCAPGYAGVAIKSCQWVEAQCSSVPILTGCVVEEPCATLQVANAEDGCKYNVSECSSVSSGTSCLVSCSAPYQGVPVPAQCPSRNIDRTTQLQWSPPACDCPDPWPLPPGYNRTVDGGWKCANGFAGGARKVCRPRANCAPPEPDLQGCYVPVACEVAGLDGGLTSQGDVEGRVRFGPALIDGLIHEDQVQDYRIYFGDRCSQPMGEAIATLSKTLTVKSCCRSDTYEVTLTSSRPPPGAQGLLIVVRTAEGDAPAGRFIQLGSPPAVVCSGKCM
;
A
#
# COMPACT_ATOMS: atom_id res chain seq x y z
N HIS A 1 37.21 -14.19 -21.79
CA HIS A 1 37.58 -15.58 -22.08
C HIS A 1 36.29 -16.36 -22.24
N PHE A 2 36.03 -16.97 -23.40
CA PHE A 2 34.80 -17.73 -23.64
C PHE A 2 35.15 -19.21 -23.73
N SER A 3 34.53 -20.05 -22.91
CA SER A 3 34.66 -21.51 -22.99
C SER A 3 33.51 -22.06 -23.82
N GLY A 4 33.77 -22.44 -25.06
CA GLY A 4 32.82 -23.26 -25.82
C GLY A 4 32.76 -24.65 -25.18
N SER A 5 31.64 -24.98 -24.53
CA SER A 5 31.45 -26.33 -24.00
C SER A 5 31.27 -27.30 -25.18
N SER A 6 32.24 -28.19 -25.38
CA SER A 6 32.16 -29.28 -26.35
C SER A 6 31.51 -30.49 -25.69
N GLY A 7 30.21 -30.38 -25.39
CA GLY A 7 29.33 -31.50 -25.05
C GLY A 7 28.55 -31.91 -26.29
N ALA A 8 28.56 -33.21 -26.64
CA ALA A 8 27.93 -33.75 -27.84
C ALA A 8 26.39 -33.62 -27.78
N GLY A 9 25.88 -32.49 -28.25
CA GLY A 9 24.48 -32.15 -28.46
C GLY A 9 24.43 -30.73 -29.00
N GLY A 10 24.36 -30.58 -30.32
CA GLY A 10 24.60 -29.30 -31.01
C GLY A 10 23.70 -28.16 -30.47
N PRO A 11 24.29 -27.07 -29.94
CA PRO A 11 23.52 -25.89 -29.56
C PRO A 11 22.94 -25.24 -30.82
N THR A 12 21.69 -24.82 -30.74
CA THR A 12 21.08 -23.91 -31.71
C THR A 12 21.97 -22.67 -31.88
N PRO A 13 22.18 -22.16 -33.11
CA PRO A 13 22.98 -20.96 -33.32
C PRO A 13 22.28 -19.76 -32.67
N GLY A 14 22.90 -19.12 -31.67
CA GLY A 14 22.64 -17.71 -31.43
C GLY A 14 22.80 -17.16 -30.01
N GLU A 15 22.73 -17.94 -28.94
CA GLU A 15 22.83 -17.40 -27.58
C GLU A 15 24.24 -17.57 -27.03
N TRP A 16 25.01 -16.49 -27.10
CA TRP A 16 26.25 -16.38 -26.34
C TRP A 16 25.88 -16.20 -24.87
N GLU A 17 26.63 -16.83 -23.97
CA GLU A 17 26.53 -16.61 -22.53
C GLU A 17 27.87 -16.09 -21.99
N CYS A 18 27.83 -15.30 -20.93
CA CYS A 18 29.04 -14.91 -20.23
C CYS A 18 29.70 -16.11 -19.56
N ALA A 19 31.02 -16.20 -19.66
CA ALA A 19 31.77 -17.26 -18.99
C ALA A 19 31.65 -17.16 -17.45
N PRO A 20 31.87 -18.24 -16.69
CA PRO A 20 31.88 -18.20 -15.23
C PRO A 20 32.79 -17.08 -14.69
N GLY A 21 32.27 -16.30 -13.76
CA GLY A 21 32.96 -15.10 -13.24
C GLY A 21 32.71 -13.82 -14.05
N TYR A 22 31.83 -13.85 -15.05
CA TYR A 22 31.37 -12.68 -15.82
C TYR A 22 29.85 -12.63 -15.84
N ALA A 23 29.29 -11.42 -15.92
CA ALA A 23 27.87 -11.17 -16.05
C ALA A 23 27.61 -10.05 -17.06
N GLY A 24 26.36 -9.97 -17.54
CA GLY A 24 25.92 -9.03 -18.57
C GLY A 24 25.25 -9.75 -19.73
N SER A 25 24.90 -8.98 -20.76
CA SER A 25 24.33 -9.50 -22.00
C SER A 25 25.41 -9.49 -23.08
N PRO A 26 25.96 -10.65 -23.48
CA PRO A 26 26.96 -10.67 -24.54
C PRO A 26 26.33 -10.23 -25.87
N TYR A 27 27.07 -9.44 -26.63
CA TYR A 27 26.68 -9.05 -27.98
C TYR A 27 27.91 -9.00 -28.90
N VAL A 28 27.68 -9.20 -30.20
CA VAL A 28 28.75 -9.20 -31.21
C VAL A 28 28.92 -7.78 -31.74
N GLU A 29 30.12 -7.22 -31.60
CA GLU A 29 30.52 -5.99 -32.28
C GLU A 29 31.29 -6.35 -33.56
N CYS A 30 31.01 -5.63 -34.64
CA CYS A 30 31.62 -5.82 -35.95
C CYS A 30 32.27 -4.50 -36.40
N GLU A 31 33.58 -4.53 -36.66
CA GLU A 31 34.34 -3.41 -37.23
C GLU A 31 34.89 -3.80 -38.60
N GLY A 32 34.63 -2.98 -39.62
CA GLY A 32 35.19 -3.18 -40.95
C GLY A 32 36.70 -2.93 -40.95
N ILE A 33 37.51 -3.95 -41.31
CA ILE A 33 38.95 -3.78 -41.50
C ILE A 33 39.20 -3.42 -42.97
N GLY A 34 39.44 -2.14 -43.25
CA GLY A 34 39.89 -1.64 -44.56
C GLY A 34 39.04 -0.51 -45.13
N SER A 35 39.54 0.14 -46.19
CA SER A 35 38.75 1.07 -46.99
C SER A 35 37.64 0.29 -47.68
N CYS A 36 36.38 0.74 -47.61
CA CYS A 36 35.19 0.13 -48.21
C CYS A 36 35.21 0.09 -49.76
N THR A 37 36.28 -0.40 -50.37
CA THR A 37 36.33 -0.81 -51.77
C THR A 37 35.75 -2.20 -51.88
N ALA A 38 34.88 -2.43 -52.85
CA ALA A 38 34.06 -3.63 -53.03
C ALA A 38 34.83 -4.97 -53.11
N SER A 39 36.17 -4.96 -53.10
CA SER A 39 37.04 -6.13 -53.18
C SER A 39 37.69 -6.56 -51.85
N ASP A 40 37.55 -5.82 -50.75
CA ASP A 40 38.17 -6.21 -49.45
C ASP A 40 37.19 -6.07 -48.27
N ASN A 41 36.15 -6.90 -48.25
CA ASN A 41 35.10 -6.89 -47.23
C ASN A 41 35.47 -7.79 -46.03
N ARG A 42 36.57 -7.47 -45.34
CA ARG A 42 36.99 -8.17 -44.12
C ARG A 42 36.37 -7.49 -42.90
N VAL A 43 35.48 -8.18 -42.20
CA VAL A 43 34.90 -7.72 -40.93
C VAL A 43 35.64 -8.40 -39.79
N ARG A 44 36.16 -7.62 -38.84
CA ARG A 44 36.58 -8.14 -37.53
C ARG A 44 35.34 -8.15 -36.65
N SER A 45 35.01 -9.30 -36.08
CA SER A 45 34.03 -9.37 -35.01
C SER A 45 34.70 -9.73 -33.69
N TRP A 46 34.18 -9.20 -32.59
CA TRP A 46 34.50 -9.63 -31.24
C TRP A 46 33.23 -9.59 -30.37
N LEU A 47 33.27 -10.30 -29.24
CA LEU A 47 32.19 -10.33 -28.28
C LEU A 47 32.45 -9.27 -27.20
N SER A 48 31.46 -8.43 -26.98
CA SER A 48 31.40 -7.41 -25.93
C SER A 48 30.22 -7.71 -25.00
N GLY A 49 30.03 -6.90 -23.95
CA GLY A 49 28.86 -6.99 -23.06
C GLY A 49 29.01 -7.87 -21.81
N CYS A 50 29.97 -8.79 -21.75
CA CYS A 50 30.31 -9.52 -20.53
C CYS A 50 31.38 -8.81 -19.73
N LYS A 51 31.04 -8.36 -18.52
CA LYS A 51 31.97 -7.73 -17.57
C LYS A 51 32.27 -8.70 -16.42
N PRO A 52 33.49 -8.64 -15.83
CA PRO A 52 33.81 -9.51 -14.71
C PRO A 52 32.87 -9.23 -13.54
N LEU A 53 32.45 -10.28 -12.85
CA LEU A 53 31.78 -10.19 -11.58
C LEU A 53 32.75 -9.58 -10.57
N VAL A 54 32.34 -8.52 -9.89
CA VAL A 54 33.17 -7.81 -8.91
C VAL A 54 32.44 -7.74 -7.57
N PRO A 55 33.16 -7.81 -6.44
CA PRO A 55 32.56 -7.62 -5.12
C PRO A 55 31.84 -6.27 -5.02
N CYS A 56 30.76 -6.21 -4.24
CA CYS A 56 30.08 -4.95 -3.95
C CYS A 56 30.95 -4.04 -3.07
N ALA A 57 30.76 -2.73 -3.22
CA ALA A 57 31.28 -1.73 -2.30
C ALA A 57 30.60 -1.89 -0.92
N ALA A 58 31.38 -1.66 0.14
CA ALA A 58 30.82 -1.59 1.49
C ALA A 58 29.85 -0.39 1.59
N PRO A 59 28.73 -0.51 2.33
CA PRO A 59 27.78 0.59 2.49
C PRO A 59 28.44 1.87 3.01
N VAL A 60 28.09 3.01 2.44
CA VAL A 60 28.56 4.31 2.94
C VAL A 60 27.71 4.73 4.14
N VAL A 61 28.11 4.27 5.32
CA VAL A 61 27.42 4.53 6.60
C VAL A 61 28.32 5.24 7.60
N ASP A 62 27.73 5.84 8.64
CA ASP A 62 28.49 6.42 9.76
C ASP A 62 29.26 5.30 10.48
N PRO A 63 30.61 5.26 10.41
CA PRO A 63 31.42 4.18 10.94
C PRO A 63 31.37 4.12 12.48
N CYS A 64 30.89 5.17 13.14
CA CYS A 64 30.71 5.21 14.57
C CYS A 64 29.35 4.69 15.03
N ARG A 65 28.35 4.68 14.13
CA ARG A 65 27.02 4.13 14.41
C ARG A 65 26.88 2.68 13.97
N TYR A 66 27.50 2.33 12.85
CA TYR A 66 27.34 1.02 12.22
C TYR A 66 28.69 0.31 12.12
N ASP A 67 28.69 -0.97 12.47
CA ASP A 67 29.79 -1.88 12.22
C ASP A 67 29.52 -2.64 10.92
N VAL A 68 30.29 -2.29 9.89
CA VAL A 68 30.28 -2.90 8.55
C VAL A 68 31.55 -3.69 8.28
N SER A 69 32.33 -4.05 9.32
CA SER A 69 33.61 -4.74 9.11
C SER A 69 33.45 -6.10 8.44
N ALA A 70 32.30 -6.75 8.58
CA ALA A 70 31.97 -8.01 7.90
C ALA A 70 31.58 -7.83 6.42
N CYS A 71 31.39 -6.59 5.97
CA CYS A 71 30.85 -6.24 4.64
C CYS A 71 31.92 -5.69 3.69
N THR A 72 33.20 -5.88 3.99
CA THR A 72 34.28 -5.52 3.08
C THR A 72 34.46 -6.60 2.00
N SER A 73 34.22 -6.25 0.74
CA SER A 73 34.45 -7.13 -0.43
C SER A 73 33.55 -8.37 -0.51
N VAL A 74 32.25 -8.19 -0.28
CA VAL A 74 31.23 -9.25 -0.43
C VAL A 74 31.06 -9.62 -1.90
N ARG A 75 31.19 -10.91 -2.24
CA ARG A 75 31.11 -11.36 -3.64
C ARG A 75 29.67 -11.29 -4.17
N PRO A 76 29.46 -11.21 -5.49
CA PRO A 76 28.14 -11.29 -6.08
C PRO A 76 27.36 -12.52 -5.61
N GLY A 77 26.17 -12.31 -5.04
CA GLY A 77 25.29 -13.34 -4.50
C GLY A 77 25.56 -13.72 -3.04
N GLU A 78 26.61 -13.18 -2.41
CA GLU A 78 26.88 -13.37 -0.98
C GLU A 78 26.18 -12.32 -0.11
N GLU A 79 26.08 -12.62 1.18
CA GLU A 79 25.52 -11.74 2.21
C GLU A 79 26.57 -11.46 3.30
N CYS A 80 26.47 -10.30 3.94
CA CYS A 80 27.20 -9.95 5.16
C CYS A 80 26.23 -9.38 6.21
N GLU A 81 26.71 -9.20 7.44
CA GLU A 81 25.91 -8.67 8.54
C GLU A 81 26.39 -7.26 8.90
N VAL A 82 25.46 -6.30 8.91
CA VAL A 82 25.66 -4.94 9.40
C VAL A 82 25.07 -4.86 10.81
N ARG A 83 25.89 -4.45 11.79
CA ARG A 83 25.49 -4.38 13.21
C ARG A 83 25.50 -2.95 13.71
N CYS A 84 24.74 -2.67 14.77
CA CYS A 84 24.97 -1.44 15.52
C CYS A 84 26.31 -1.53 16.26
N ARG A 85 27.15 -0.51 16.10
CA ARG A 85 28.44 -0.44 16.78
C ARG A 85 28.19 -0.07 18.26
N PRO A 86 28.72 -0.81 19.25
CA PRO A 86 28.58 -0.42 20.66
C PRO A 86 29.06 1.02 20.89
N PRO A 87 28.36 1.84 21.70
CA PRO A 87 27.25 1.50 22.60
C PRO A 87 25.83 1.53 21.99
N PHE A 88 25.68 1.64 20.67
CA PHE A 88 24.36 1.69 20.04
C PHE A 88 23.64 0.33 20.12
N ILE A 89 22.33 0.40 20.38
CA ILE A 89 21.43 -0.74 20.45
C ILE A 89 20.47 -0.66 19.25
N GLY A 90 20.20 -1.80 18.60
CA GLY A 90 19.34 -1.83 17.41
C GLY A 90 19.36 -3.14 16.64
N GLY A 91 20.15 -4.13 17.07
CA GLY A 91 20.24 -5.44 16.45
C GLY A 91 21.22 -5.46 15.27
N SER A 92 20.93 -6.32 14.29
CA SER A 92 21.69 -6.44 13.06
C SER A 92 20.79 -6.72 11.87
N VAL A 93 21.28 -6.39 10.68
CA VAL A 93 20.59 -6.62 9.40
C VAL A 93 21.55 -7.28 8.42
N ARG A 94 21.01 -8.12 7.52
CA ARG A 94 21.79 -8.72 6.44
C ARG A 94 21.82 -7.80 5.23
N ALA A 95 23.01 -7.62 4.66
CA ALA A 95 23.22 -6.89 3.43
C ALA A 95 23.68 -7.86 2.35
N SER A 96 23.08 -7.81 1.16
CA SER A 96 23.34 -8.75 0.07
C SER A 96 23.91 -8.06 -1.15
N CYS A 97 24.85 -8.72 -1.83
CA CYS A 97 25.40 -8.25 -3.10
C CYS A 97 24.61 -8.89 -4.25
N PRO A 98 24.13 -8.12 -5.26
CA PRO A 98 23.44 -8.70 -6.40
C PRO A 98 24.28 -9.79 -7.08
N ALA A 99 23.66 -10.94 -7.39
CA ALA A 99 24.34 -12.11 -7.96
C ALA A 99 25.07 -11.83 -9.29
N MET A 100 24.66 -10.79 -10.01
CA MET A 100 25.19 -10.39 -11.31
C MET A 100 25.94 -9.05 -11.25
N ASN A 101 26.48 -8.67 -10.09
CA ASN A 101 27.16 -7.38 -9.94
C ASN A 101 28.47 -7.32 -10.75
N THR A 102 28.55 -6.34 -11.66
CA THR A 102 29.74 -6.03 -12.47
C THR A 102 30.26 -4.61 -12.24
N ASN A 103 29.63 -3.87 -11.32
CA ASN A 103 29.97 -2.51 -10.97
C ASN A 103 30.70 -2.49 -9.61
N PRO A 104 31.97 -2.06 -9.53
CA PRO A 104 32.73 -2.04 -8.27
C PRO A 104 32.20 -1.00 -7.28
N ASP A 105 31.43 -0.02 -7.75
CA ASP A 105 30.83 1.03 -6.92
C ASP A 105 29.39 0.67 -6.47
N GLU A 106 28.88 -0.50 -6.84
CA GLU A 106 27.57 -0.97 -6.41
C GLU A 106 27.59 -1.27 -4.90
N GLU A 107 26.82 -0.52 -4.12
CA GLU A 107 26.66 -0.77 -2.69
C GLU A 107 25.83 -2.02 -2.41
N LEU A 108 26.06 -2.64 -1.25
CA LEU A 108 25.24 -3.74 -0.77
C LEU A 108 23.79 -3.32 -0.54
N ILE A 109 22.84 -4.21 -0.84
CA ILE A 109 21.41 -3.99 -0.63
C ILE A 109 21.03 -4.45 0.78
N TYR A 110 20.48 -3.56 1.60
CA TYR A 110 20.01 -3.88 2.95
C TYR A 110 18.88 -2.95 3.39
N TYR A 111 18.10 -3.37 4.39
CA TYR A 111 17.10 -2.53 5.03
C TYR A 111 17.73 -1.65 6.11
N SER A 112 17.25 -0.41 6.25
CA SER A 112 17.82 0.53 7.22
C SER A 112 17.71 0.02 8.66
N LEU A 113 18.86 -0.05 9.34
CA LEU A 113 18.96 -0.48 10.75
C LEU A 113 18.88 0.74 11.67
N ALA A 114 17.93 0.73 12.60
CA ALA A 114 17.75 1.82 13.57
C ALA A 114 18.65 1.62 14.79
N CYS A 115 19.89 2.11 14.72
CA CYS A 115 20.81 2.13 15.85
C CYS A 115 20.54 3.34 16.74
N ARG A 116 20.07 3.09 17.96
CA ARG A 116 19.74 4.11 18.97
C ARG A 116 20.77 4.08 20.09
N LEU A 117 21.04 5.25 20.63
CA LEU A 117 21.89 5.42 21.79
C LEU A 117 21.00 5.73 22.98
N GLU A 118 20.77 4.74 23.85
CA GLU A 118 19.87 4.90 25.00
C GLU A 118 20.55 5.57 26.19
N GLU A 119 21.84 5.32 26.39
CA GLU A 119 22.58 5.83 27.54
C GLU A 119 23.93 6.44 27.15
N CYS A 120 24.26 7.55 27.79
CA CYS A 120 25.55 8.22 27.72
C CYS A 120 26.05 8.48 29.13
N PRO A 121 27.37 8.62 29.32
CA PRO A 121 27.92 9.12 30.56
C PRO A 121 27.28 10.47 30.92
N ASP A 122 26.93 10.65 32.20
CA ASP A 122 26.46 11.94 32.70
C ASP A 122 27.53 13.02 32.45
N PRO A 123 27.15 14.26 32.12
CA PRO A 123 28.10 15.34 31.93
C PRO A 123 28.84 15.59 33.25
N GLN A 124 30.14 15.85 33.21
CA GLN A 124 30.93 16.20 34.40
C GLN A 124 31.78 17.46 34.09
N PRO A 125 31.61 18.56 34.84
CA PRO A 125 30.62 18.79 35.92
C PRO A 125 29.18 18.91 35.38
N TRP A 126 28.19 18.76 36.27
CA TRP A 126 26.78 18.98 35.92
C TRP A 126 26.55 20.43 35.49
N PRO A 127 25.89 20.68 34.34
CA PRO A 127 25.49 22.02 33.94
C PRO A 127 24.63 22.71 35.00
N ALA A 128 24.81 24.02 35.18
CA ALA A 128 23.99 24.81 36.09
C ALA A 128 22.50 24.67 35.73
N GLY A 129 21.64 24.52 36.74
CA GLY A 129 20.20 24.38 36.57
C GLY A 129 19.67 22.96 36.51
N TYR A 130 20.53 21.95 36.64
CA TYR A 130 20.15 20.55 36.65
C TYR A 130 20.65 19.84 37.91
N ASN A 131 19.81 18.98 38.48
CA ASN A 131 20.15 18.06 39.56
C ASN A 131 19.74 16.64 39.14
N LYS A 132 20.42 15.63 39.67
CA LYS A 132 20.03 14.23 39.51
C LYS A 132 19.30 13.76 40.77
N SER A 133 18.08 13.27 40.63
CA SER A 133 17.30 12.75 41.76
C SER A 133 17.80 11.37 42.19
N VAL A 134 17.29 10.89 43.34
CA VAL A 134 17.73 9.63 43.98
C VAL A 134 17.48 8.40 43.10
N ASP A 135 16.48 8.46 42.23
CA ASP A 135 16.14 7.43 41.25
C ASP A 135 16.99 7.50 39.96
N GLY A 136 17.93 8.45 39.87
CA GLY A 136 18.78 8.64 38.72
C GLY A 136 18.16 9.45 37.58
N THR A 137 16.96 10.03 37.76
CA THR A 137 16.36 10.92 36.75
C THR A 137 16.89 12.35 36.87
N TRP A 138 16.91 13.09 35.76
CA TRP A 138 17.30 14.50 35.78
C TRP A 138 16.09 15.36 36.14
N VAL A 139 16.30 16.33 37.03
CA VAL A 139 15.31 17.32 37.44
C VAL A 139 15.94 18.71 37.40
N CYS A 140 15.12 19.76 37.28
CA CYS A 140 15.62 21.12 37.37
C CYS A 140 16.12 21.41 38.80
N ALA A 141 17.27 22.06 38.90
CA ALA A 141 17.82 22.49 40.18
C ALA A 141 16.94 23.59 40.81
N SER A 142 17.12 23.82 42.12
CA SER A 142 16.42 24.91 42.81
C SER A 142 16.74 26.25 42.14
N GLY A 143 15.71 27.07 41.89
CA GLY A 143 15.82 28.33 41.13
C GLY A 143 15.68 28.14 39.61
N TYR A 144 15.42 26.94 39.11
CA TYR A 144 15.16 26.66 37.70
C TYR A 144 13.80 25.97 37.54
N ASN A 145 13.10 26.25 36.46
CA ASN A 145 11.83 25.62 36.13
C ASN A 145 11.84 25.05 34.70
N GLY A 146 11.00 24.04 34.46
CA GLY A 146 10.86 23.35 33.20
C GLY A 146 10.93 21.83 33.36
N LYS A 147 11.26 21.13 32.28
CA LYS A 147 11.42 19.68 32.27
C LYS A 147 12.83 19.36 31.84
N ALA A 148 13.65 18.83 32.75
CA ALA A 148 14.98 18.35 32.41
C ALA A 148 14.87 17.19 31.43
N VAL A 149 15.50 17.33 30.28
CA VAL A 149 15.60 16.29 29.26
C VAL A 149 17.07 15.99 29.06
N ASN A 150 17.46 14.73 29.28
CA ASN A 150 18.78 14.24 28.94
C ASN A 150 18.73 13.62 27.54
N ARG A 151 19.50 14.20 26.62
CA ARG A 151 19.66 13.65 25.27
C ARG A 151 21.11 13.25 25.04
N CYS A 152 21.30 12.05 24.56
CA CYS A 152 22.55 11.58 24.00
C CYS A 152 22.76 12.15 22.60
N VAL A 153 23.86 12.87 22.39
CA VAL A 153 24.24 13.38 21.07
C VAL A 153 25.69 13.00 20.75
N PRO A 154 26.05 12.89 19.45
CA PRO A 154 27.45 12.78 19.03
C PRO A 154 28.32 13.87 19.67
N GLY A 155 29.43 13.46 20.29
CA GLY A 155 30.37 14.39 20.91
C GLY A 155 31.19 15.18 19.87
N PRO A 156 31.95 16.20 20.32
CA PRO A 156 32.79 17.01 19.43
C PRO A 156 33.85 16.19 18.67
N SER A 157 34.28 15.07 19.25
CA SER A 157 35.26 14.13 18.70
C SER A 157 34.63 12.91 18.01
N TRP A 158 33.31 12.92 17.74
CA TRP A 158 32.55 11.78 17.19
C TRP A 158 33.23 11.08 16.01
N SER A 159 33.79 11.83 15.06
CA SER A 159 34.47 11.28 13.89
C SER A 159 35.80 10.56 14.18
N GLN A 160 36.36 10.74 15.38
CA GLN A 160 37.65 10.19 15.81
C GLN A 160 37.49 9.07 16.85
N ASP A 161 36.61 9.24 17.83
CA ASP A 161 36.48 8.33 18.97
C ASP A 161 35.10 7.68 19.11
N CYS A 162 34.14 8.04 18.25
CA CYS A 162 32.75 7.60 18.33
C CYS A 162 32.11 7.89 19.71
N GLY A 163 32.63 8.89 20.42
CA GLY A 163 32.20 9.29 21.76
C GLY A 163 30.92 10.09 21.70
N ALA A 164 29.93 9.69 22.48
CA ALA A 164 28.71 10.46 22.67
C ALA A 164 28.74 11.21 24.00
N VAL A 165 28.09 12.37 24.02
CA VAL A 165 27.97 13.22 25.21
C VAL A 165 26.50 13.40 25.57
N SER A 166 26.23 13.41 26.87
CA SER A 166 24.92 13.80 27.40
C SER A 166 24.79 15.33 27.33
N VAL A 167 23.69 15.78 26.74
CA VAL A 167 23.29 17.19 26.73
C VAL A 167 21.98 17.31 27.48
N LEU A 168 21.98 18.17 28.50
CA LEU A 168 20.80 18.47 29.32
C LEU A 168 20.13 19.74 28.81
N GLU A 169 18.83 19.64 28.55
CA GLU A 169 18.01 20.74 28.07
C GLU A 169 16.73 20.88 28.90
N GLY A 170 16.06 22.03 28.77
CA GLY A 170 14.71 22.24 29.25
C GLY A 170 14.57 22.82 30.66
N CYS A 171 15.66 23.00 31.42
CA CYS A 171 15.65 23.78 32.65
C CYS A 171 16.15 25.20 32.39
N LYS A 172 15.32 26.20 32.71
CA LYS A 172 15.66 27.61 32.60
C LYS A 172 15.54 28.27 33.96
N GLU A 173 16.39 29.27 34.20
CA GLU A 173 16.38 30.01 35.46
C GLU A 173 15.02 30.69 35.67
N ILE A 174 14.50 30.61 36.90
CA ILE A 174 13.29 31.31 37.30
C ILE A 174 13.66 32.78 37.46
N VAL A 175 13.02 33.65 36.67
CA VAL A 175 13.31 35.09 36.65
C VAL A 175 12.07 35.91 37.00
N PRO A 176 12.23 37.10 37.61
CA PRO A 176 11.14 38.04 37.81
C PRO A 176 10.48 38.43 36.49
N CYS A 177 9.17 38.65 36.52
CA CYS A 177 8.43 39.17 35.38
C CYS A 177 8.56 40.70 35.30
N ALA A 178 8.59 41.21 34.10
CA ALA A 178 8.42 42.60 33.75
C ALA A 178 7.22 42.73 32.81
N ALA A 179 6.44 43.80 32.97
CA ALA A 179 5.46 44.18 31.96
C ALA A 179 6.17 44.49 30.63
N ASP A 180 5.52 44.15 29.52
CA ASP A 180 6.03 44.47 28.19
C ASP A 180 6.28 45.97 28.02
N GLU A 181 7.25 46.28 27.17
CA GLU A 181 7.53 47.66 26.76
C GLU A 181 6.34 48.16 25.95
N LEU A 182 5.61 49.12 26.52
CA LEU A 182 4.42 49.68 25.89
C LEU A 182 4.81 50.52 24.67
N THR A 183 4.13 50.33 23.55
CA THR A 183 4.35 51.07 22.30
C THR A 183 3.08 51.77 21.83
N GLY A 184 3.22 52.85 21.06
CA GLY A 184 2.08 53.58 20.50
C GLY A 184 1.17 54.16 21.59
N LEU A 185 -0.15 54.07 21.40
CA LEU A 185 -1.13 54.62 22.32
C LEU A 185 -1.11 53.96 23.71
N ASP A 186 -0.70 52.70 23.80
CA ASP A 186 -0.62 51.98 25.08
C ASP A 186 0.38 52.66 26.04
N LEU A 187 1.47 53.25 25.50
CA LEU A 187 2.46 54.00 26.28
C LEU A 187 1.86 55.22 26.97
N CYS A 188 0.88 55.85 26.32
CA CYS A 188 0.15 57.01 26.81
C CYS A 188 -1.01 56.63 27.74
N MET A 189 -1.59 55.44 27.54
CA MET A 189 -2.77 54.98 28.27
C MET A 189 -2.45 54.30 29.59
N TYR A 190 -1.36 53.53 29.67
CA TYR A 190 -1.09 52.64 30.80
C TYR A 190 0.20 53.00 31.54
N ASP A 191 0.15 52.91 32.86
CA ASP A 191 1.30 52.99 33.75
C ASP A 191 1.64 51.59 34.29
N THR A 192 2.69 51.01 33.73
CA THR A 192 3.25 49.70 34.11
C THR A 192 4.50 49.83 34.99
N SER A 193 4.83 51.03 35.50
CA SER A 193 6.04 51.26 36.30
C SER A 193 6.13 50.37 37.54
N GLY A 194 4.99 50.05 38.17
CA GLY A 194 4.90 49.11 39.29
C GLY A 194 5.11 47.63 38.95
N CYS A 195 5.28 47.28 37.67
CA CYS A 195 5.30 45.91 37.16
C CYS A 195 6.64 45.51 36.51
N GLN A 196 7.74 46.22 36.78
CA GLN A 196 9.02 46.00 36.11
C GLN A 196 9.89 44.88 36.71
N ASN A 197 9.63 44.47 37.95
CA ASN A 197 10.37 43.42 38.67
C ASN A 197 9.44 42.65 39.63
N VAL A 198 8.43 41.97 39.09
CA VAL A 198 7.49 41.17 39.87
C VAL A 198 8.13 39.82 40.16
N ALA A 199 8.36 39.51 41.43
CA ALA A 199 8.90 38.21 41.83
C ALA A 199 7.99 37.07 41.34
N PRO A 200 8.54 35.88 41.03
CA PRO A 200 7.74 34.69 40.70
C PRO A 200 6.69 34.40 41.78
N GLY A 201 5.43 34.20 41.38
CA GLY A 201 4.27 34.07 42.27
C GLY A 201 3.68 35.40 42.78
N GLY A 202 4.37 36.52 42.54
CA GLY A 202 3.94 37.86 42.93
C GLY A 202 2.93 38.49 41.97
N SER A 203 2.36 39.62 42.37
CA SER A 203 1.48 40.42 41.53
C SER A 203 1.78 41.93 41.59
N CYS A 204 1.35 42.67 40.57
CA CYS A 204 1.44 44.13 40.50
C CYS A 204 0.12 44.75 40.00
N LYS A 205 0.00 46.08 40.05
CA LYS A 205 -1.16 46.84 39.53
C LYS A 205 -0.73 47.67 38.33
N VAL A 206 -1.56 47.71 37.29
CA VAL A 206 -1.42 48.64 36.16
C VAL A 206 -2.50 49.70 36.26
N HIS A 207 -2.09 50.96 36.21
CA HIS A 207 -2.97 52.12 36.34
C HIS A 207 -3.21 52.78 34.97
N CYS A 208 -4.32 53.51 34.84
CA CYS A 208 -4.51 54.44 33.72
C CYS A 208 -3.65 55.68 33.95
N LYS A 209 -2.92 56.13 32.92
CA LYS A 209 -2.19 57.40 32.96
C LYS A 209 -3.15 58.57 32.73
N VAL A 210 -2.95 59.67 33.45
CA VAL A 210 -3.67 60.93 33.20
C VAL A 210 -3.40 61.39 31.77
N PRO A 211 -4.41 61.83 30.98
CA PRO A 211 -5.80 62.14 31.38
C PRO A 211 -6.81 60.99 31.24
N PHE A 212 -6.36 59.77 30.93
CA PHE A 212 -7.25 58.61 30.87
C PHE A 212 -7.73 58.23 32.27
N GLN A 213 -9.03 57.97 32.40
CA GLN A 213 -9.67 57.52 33.65
C GLN A 213 -10.15 56.08 33.50
N GLY A 214 -10.01 55.30 34.56
CA GLY A 214 -10.40 53.90 34.58
C GLY A 214 -10.03 53.22 35.89
N VAL A 215 -10.55 52.02 36.10
CA VAL A 215 -10.22 51.19 37.27
C VAL A 215 -8.93 50.45 37.00
N SER A 216 -7.95 50.56 37.91
CA SER A 216 -6.72 49.77 37.83
C SER A 216 -7.04 48.28 37.92
N THR A 217 -6.34 47.47 37.13
CA THR A 217 -6.58 46.02 37.13
C THR A 217 -5.67 45.34 38.15
N ASP A 218 -6.30 44.74 39.17
CA ASP A 218 -5.66 43.89 40.17
C ASP A 218 -5.71 42.44 39.67
N GLY A 219 -4.71 42.02 38.90
CA GLY A 219 -4.70 40.67 38.32
C GLY A 219 -3.41 40.28 37.62
N ASN A 220 -2.34 41.08 37.78
CA ASN A 220 -1.15 40.94 36.98
C ASN A 220 -0.16 40.06 37.73
N SER A 221 -0.23 38.76 37.50
CA SER A 221 0.54 37.78 38.25
C SER A 221 1.73 37.27 37.44
N CYS A 222 2.87 37.14 38.12
CA CYS A 222 4.03 36.45 37.59
C CYS A 222 3.90 34.97 37.99
N PRO A 223 3.91 34.00 37.05
CA PRO A 223 3.87 32.59 37.40
C PRO A 223 5.03 32.18 38.35
N GLU A 224 4.78 31.28 39.32
CA GLU A 224 5.81 30.82 40.27
C GLU A 224 7.03 30.18 39.59
N GLY A 225 6.83 29.55 38.43
CA GLY A 225 7.87 28.95 37.62
C GLY A 225 8.25 29.79 36.39
N ASN A 226 8.08 31.11 36.43
CA ASN A 226 8.34 31.95 35.28
C ASN A 226 9.83 31.97 34.90
N THR A 227 10.15 31.64 33.65
CA THR A 227 11.52 31.67 33.11
C THR A 227 11.68 32.70 31.99
N ASP A 228 10.71 33.59 31.80
CA ASP A 228 10.71 34.61 30.78
C ASP A 228 10.52 35.98 31.43
N ARG A 229 11.46 36.92 31.20
CA ARG A 229 11.36 38.27 31.75
C ARG A 229 10.09 39.00 31.28
N ARG A 230 9.47 38.61 30.16
CA ARG A 230 8.19 39.17 29.67
C ARG A 230 6.96 38.34 30.04
N GLY A 231 7.12 37.33 30.91
CA GLY A 231 6.04 36.42 31.30
C GLY A 231 4.99 36.99 32.25
N LEU A 232 4.90 38.32 32.41
CA LEU A 232 3.86 38.93 33.23
C LEU A 232 2.51 38.74 32.56
N VAL A 233 1.62 37.97 33.19
CA VAL A 233 0.25 37.80 32.69
C VAL A 233 -0.59 38.93 33.25
N TRP A 234 -1.08 39.82 32.39
CA TRP A 234 -1.89 40.96 32.81
C TRP A 234 -3.02 41.27 31.84
N THR A 235 -4.07 41.89 32.36
CA THR A 235 -5.22 42.36 31.57
C THR A 235 -5.21 43.88 31.53
N ARG A 236 -5.43 44.44 30.33
CA ARG A 236 -5.46 45.89 30.12
C ARG A 236 -6.63 46.52 30.89
N PRO A 237 -6.39 47.54 31.75
CA PRO A 237 -7.48 48.27 32.38
C PRO A 237 -8.30 49.02 31.33
N GLN A 238 -9.58 49.21 31.63
CA GLN A 238 -10.49 49.99 30.79
C GLN A 238 -10.22 51.48 31.02
N CYS A 239 -9.23 52.02 30.30
CA CYS A 239 -8.85 53.43 30.36
C CYS A 239 -9.54 54.20 29.23
N ALA A 240 -10.36 55.18 29.58
CA ALA A 240 -11.10 56.00 28.63
C ALA A 240 -10.79 57.49 28.84
N LEU A 241 -10.78 58.26 27.74
CA LEU A 241 -10.76 59.72 27.78
C LEU A 241 -12.19 60.20 28.05
N VAL A 242 -12.41 60.85 29.20
CA VAL A 242 -13.75 61.28 29.62
C VAL A 242 -14.14 62.62 28.99
N ASP A 243 -13.19 63.53 28.77
CA ASP A 243 -13.43 64.80 28.09
C ASP A 243 -12.13 65.42 27.55
N CYS A 244 -12.28 66.34 26.60
CA CYS A 244 -11.20 67.16 26.04
C CYS A 244 -11.76 68.53 25.63
N ALA A 245 -10.87 69.52 25.47
CA ALA A 245 -11.26 70.86 25.04
C ALA A 245 -12.03 70.83 23.71
N ASP A 246 -12.87 71.82 23.42
CA ASP A 246 -13.52 71.88 22.11
C ASP A 246 -12.50 72.18 20.99
N PRO A 247 -12.71 71.66 19.76
CA PRO A 247 -11.81 71.92 18.66
C PRO A 247 -11.82 73.40 18.27
N THR A 248 -10.63 73.97 18.12
CA THR A 248 -10.43 75.38 17.74
C THR A 248 -10.75 75.64 16.26
N MET A 249 -10.74 74.60 15.43
CA MET A 249 -11.14 74.65 14.02
C MET A 249 -12.37 73.77 13.80
N VAL A 250 -13.49 74.36 13.40
CA VAL A 250 -14.72 73.65 13.07
C VAL A 250 -14.77 73.41 11.57
N GLY A 251 -14.73 72.15 11.13
CA GLY A 251 -14.87 71.80 9.73
C GLY A 251 -16.26 72.17 9.18
N ALA A 252 -16.35 72.46 7.88
CA ALA A 252 -17.56 72.96 7.21
C ALA A 252 -18.81 72.06 7.34
N GLY A 253 -18.64 70.78 7.72
CA GLY A 253 -19.71 69.82 7.96
C GLY A 253 -20.34 69.85 9.35
N TYR A 254 -19.85 70.69 10.26
CA TYR A 254 -20.28 70.73 11.65
C TYR A 254 -20.72 72.13 12.07
N MET A 255 -21.76 72.21 12.90
CA MET A 255 -22.20 73.44 13.53
C MET A 255 -22.43 73.21 15.02
N ARG A 256 -22.08 74.20 15.86
CA ARG A 256 -22.32 74.14 17.31
C ARG A 256 -23.66 74.76 17.63
N THR A 257 -24.53 74.00 18.29
CA THR A 257 -25.80 74.49 18.83
C THR A 257 -25.72 74.53 20.37
N PRO A 258 -26.68 75.18 21.05
CA PRO A 258 -26.76 75.13 22.51
C PRO A 258 -26.91 73.72 23.10
N GLN A 259 -27.30 72.75 22.27
CA GLN A 259 -27.54 71.35 22.64
C GLN A 259 -26.34 70.44 22.32
N GLY A 260 -25.26 70.97 21.73
CA GLY A 260 -24.07 70.21 21.35
C GLY A 260 -23.64 70.44 19.90
N TRP A 261 -22.80 69.56 19.36
CA TRP A 261 -22.44 69.57 17.94
C TRP A 261 -23.57 68.95 17.11
N GLN A 262 -23.84 69.50 15.93
CA GLN A 262 -24.78 68.97 14.93
C GLN A 262 -24.18 69.08 13.53
N CYS A 263 -24.72 68.33 12.56
CA CYS A 263 -24.26 68.44 11.16
C CYS A 263 -24.76 69.73 10.51
N ALA A 264 -23.88 70.34 9.71
CA ALA A 264 -24.20 71.53 8.93
C ALA A 264 -25.20 71.22 7.81
N GLN A 265 -25.83 72.26 7.26
CA GLN A 265 -26.77 72.12 6.13
C GLN A 265 -26.08 71.44 4.93
N SER A 266 -26.71 70.41 4.35
CA SER A 266 -26.17 69.51 3.31
C SER A 266 -25.19 68.41 3.79
N TYR A 267 -25.05 68.25 5.10
CA TYR A 267 -24.37 67.12 5.73
C TYR A 267 -25.38 66.30 6.54
N SER A 268 -25.21 64.98 6.60
CA SER A 268 -26.04 64.09 7.40
C SER A 268 -25.19 63.23 8.35
N GLY A 269 -25.83 62.76 9.41
CA GLY A 269 -25.22 61.91 10.44
C GLY A 269 -25.44 62.47 11.85
N TYR A 270 -24.62 62.01 12.79
CA TYR A 270 -24.65 62.45 14.19
C TYR A 270 -23.30 63.03 14.54
N ALA A 271 -23.22 64.35 14.67
CA ALA A 271 -21.99 65.00 15.09
C ALA A 271 -21.58 64.53 16.49
N GLN A 272 -20.38 64.00 16.61
CA GLN A 272 -19.79 63.57 17.87
C GLN A 272 -18.46 64.29 18.07
N LYS A 273 -18.23 64.81 19.28
CA LYS A 273 -16.90 65.25 19.72
C LYS A 273 -16.21 64.02 20.32
N VAL A 274 -15.19 63.52 19.62
CA VAL A 274 -14.35 62.42 20.10
C VAL A 274 -12.98 62.99 20.49
N CYS A 275 -12.46 62.52 21.61
CA CYS A 275 -11.12 62.86 22.06
C CYS A 275 -10.16 61.76 21.59
N GLU A 276 -9.23 62.09 20.71
CA GLU A 276 -8.19 61.17 20.25
C GLU A 276 -6.87 61.58 20.89
N ALA A 277 -6.15 60.63 21.50
CA ALA A 277 -4.77 60.85 21.88
C ALA A 277 -3.85 60.63 20.68
N THR A 278 -2.85 61.50 20.52
CA THR A 278 -1.79 61.32 19.52
C THR A 278 -0.70 60.37 20.05
N GLU A 279 0.20 59.93 19.18
CA GLU A 279 1.38 59.13 19.57
C GLU A 279 2.32 59.89 20.53
N THR A 280 2.20 61.22 20.61
CA THR A 280 2.91 62.07 21.58
C THR A 280 2.15 62.25 22.91
N CYS A 281 1.09 61.49 23.12
CA CYS A 281 0.19 61.55 24.29
C CYS A 281 -0.59 62.87 24.45
N GLU A 282 -0.64 63.70 23.42
CA GLU A 282 -1.50 64.89 23.40
C GLU A 282 -2.93 64.50 23.04
N VAL A 283 -3.91 64.95 23.84
CA VAL A 283 -5.33 64.70 23.55
C VAL A 283 -5.88 65.82 22.68
N VAL A 284 -6.27 65.48 21.46
CA VAL A 284 -6.85 66.41 20.49
C VAL A 284 -8.34 66.11 20.28
N PRO A 285 -9.21 67.14 20.31
CA PRO A 285 -10.61 66.97 19.98
C PRO A 285 -10.79 66.84 18.47
N LYS A 286 -11.65 65.92 18.07
CA LYS A 286 -12.02 65.68 16.68
C LYS A 286 -13.53 65.58 16.57
N LEU A 287 -14.09 66.33 15.63
CA LEU A 287 -15.50 66.18 15.27
C LEU A 287 -15.62 65.10 14.22
N THR A 288 -16.43 64.09 14.51
CA THR A 288 -16.73 62.98 13.62
C THR A 288 -18.25 62.85 13.45
N GLY A 289 -18.67 62.07 12.45
CA GLY A 289 -20.07 61.71 12.29
C GLY A 289 -20.93 62.64 11.43
N CYS A 290 -20.38 63.70 10.81
CA CYS A 290 -21.07 64.44 9.75
C CYS A 290 -20.33 64.30 8.42
N ALA A 291 -21.05 63.86 7.40
CA ALA A 291 -20.52 63.70 6.05
C ALA A 291 -21.47 64.35 5.03
N GLN A 292 -20.91 64.85 3.93
CA GLN A 292 -21.67 65.56 2.91
C GLN A 292 -22.57 64.59 2.14
N LEU A 293 -23.83 64.97 1.90
CA LEU A 293 -24.72 64.13 1.07
C LEU A 293 -24.15 64.03 -0.35
N MET A 294 -23.97 62.80 -0.84
CA MET A 294 -23.40 62.52 -2.16
C MET A 294 -24.36 61.67 -3.00
N PRO A 295 -24.49 61.94 -4.32
CA PRO A 295 -25.17 61.02 -5.23
C PRO A 295 -24.46 59.66 -5.22
N CYS A 296 -25.24 58.59 -5.21
CA CYS A 296 -24.71 57.26 -5.41
C CYS A 296 -24.35 57.06 -6.89
N VAL A 297 -23.22 56.43 -7.13
CA VAL A 297 -22.74 55.96 -8.43
C VAL A 297 -22.83 54.44 -8.37
N ALA A 298 -23.25 53.80 -9.46
CA ALA A 298 -23.15 52.35 -9.55
C ALA A 298 -21.68 51.93 -9.35
N PRO A 299 -21.41 50.90 -8.52
CA PRO A 299 -20.07 50.34 -8.46
C PRO A 299 -19.63 49.93 -9.86
N ALA A 300 -18.31 49.92 -10.11
CA ALA A 300 -17.74 49.46 -11.37
C ALA A 300 -18.26 48.05 -11.65
N ALA A 301 -19.33 47.98 -12.46
CA ALA A 301 -20.12 46.78 -12.55
C ALA A 301 -19.35 45.80 -13.41
N ASP A 302 -19.33 44.55 -12.95
CA ASP A 302 -19.00 43.43 -13.80
C ASP A 302 -19.73 43.62 -15.13
N CYS A 303 -19.00 43.44 -16.22
CA CYS A 303 -19.51 43.77 -17.55
C CYS A 303 -20.71 42.89 -17.96
N ARG A 304 -21.10 41.90 -17.14
CA ARG A 304 -22.40 41.22 -17.13
C ARG A 304 -23.61 42.15 -16.98
N TYR A 305 -23.45 43.32 -16.38
CA TYR A 305 -24.54 44.21 -16.01
C TYR A 305 -24.56 45.50 -16.82
N TYR A 306 -25.76 45.99 -17.10
CA TYR A 306 -26.00 47.30 -17.69
C TYR A 306 -26.44 48.28 -16.59
N THR A 307 -25.49 49.10 -16.12
CA THR A 307 -25.70 50.05 -15.00
C THR A 307 -25.82 51.51 -15.45
N TYR A 308 -25.99 51.77 -16.75
CA TYR A 308 -26.01 53.14 -17.28
C TYR A 308 -27.07 54.03 -16.62
N GLY A 309 -28.23 53.47 -16.26
CA GLY A 309 -29.29 54.17 -15.53
C GLY A 309 -28.94 54.56 -14.08
N CYS A 310 -27.79 54.11 -13.56
CA CYS A 310 -27.35 54.26 -12.17
C CYS A 310 -26.06 55.09 -12.03
N ALA A 311 -25.68 55.86 -13.06
CA ALA A 311 -24.42 56.62 -13.05
C ALA A 311 -24.41 57.79 -12.03
N SER A 312 -25.57 58.31 -11.63
CA SER A 312 -25.70 59.38 -10.62
C SER A 312 -27.11 59.39 -10.04
N VAL A 313 -27.32 58.64 -8.96
CA VAL A 313 -28.61 58.50 -8.26
C VAL A 313 -28.60 59.39 -7.02
N GLN A 314 -29.53 60.35 -6.93
CA GLN A 314 -29.59 61.24 -5.76
C GLN A 314 -29.96 60.48 -4.48
N PRO A 315 -29.53 60.94 -3.28
CA PRO A 315 -29.98 60.36 -2.01
C PRO A 315 -31.52 60.28 -1.94
N GLY A 316 -32.04 59.06 -1.73
CA GLY A 316 -33.47 58.75 -1.70
C GLY A 316 -34.08 58.32 -3.04
N ALA A 317 -33.32 58.32 -4.14
CA ALA A 317 -33.78 57.87 -5.46
C ALA A 317 -33.37 56.41 -5.77
N THR A 318 -33.94 55.85 -6.84
CA THR A 318 -33.69 54.48 -7.31
C THR A 318 -33.33 54.44 -8.79
N CYS A 319 -32.64 53.38 -9.23
CA CYS A 319 -32.37 53.07 -10.63
C CYS A 319 -32.54 51.55 -10.89
N VAL A 320 -32.52 51.12 -12.16
CA VAL A 320 -32.69 49.71 -12.56
C VAL A 320 -31.41 49.19 -13.21
N ILE A 321 -30.99 47.99 -12.81
CA ILE A 321 -29.85 47.24 -13.35
C ILE A 321 -30.37 46.03 -14.12
N THR A 322 -29.94 45.86 -15.37
CA THR A 322 -30.32 44.71 -16.23
C THR A 322 -29.10 43.91 -16.67
N CYS A 323 -29.30 42.69 -17.17
CA CYS A 323 -28.23 41.92 -17.80
C CYS A 323 -27.82 42.54 -19.15
N LYS A 324 -26.50 42.66 -19.37
CA LYS A 324 -25.92 43.12 -20.63
C LYS A 324 -25.83 41.93 -21.59
N ALA A 325 -26.21 42.10 -22.86
CA ALA A 325 -26.04 41.05 -23.87
C ALA A 325 -24.56 40.60 -23.95
N PRO A 326 -24.27 39.28 -24.07
CA PRO A 326 -25.19 38.18 -24.38
C PRO A 326 -25.89 37.54 -23.18
N PHE A 327 -25.72 38.06 -21.96
CA PHE A 327 -26.35 37.50 -20.78
C PHE A 327 -27.85 37.73 -20.77
N THR A 328 -28.58 36.73 -20.30
CA THR A 328 -30.03 36.80 -20.07
C THR A 328 -30.30 36.58 -18.59
N GLY A 329 -31.29 37.27 -18.05
CA GLY A 329 -31.67 37.18 -16.65
C GLY A 329 -32.67 38.25 -16.27
N ASP A 330 -33.00 38.28 -14.99
CA ASP A 330 -33.92 39.27 -14.42
C ASP A 330 -33.28 40.67 -14.34
N SER A 331 -34.05 41.64 -13.85
CA SER A 331 -33.57 42.99 -13.54
C SER A 331 -33.71 43.27 -12.05
N SER A 332 -32.83 44.08 -11.49
CA SER A 332 -32.90 44.49 -10.08
C SER A 332 -33.01 45.99 -9.92
N ILE A 333 -33.67 46.43 -8.84
CA ILE A 333 -33.74 47.84 -8.44
C ILE A 333 -32.59 48.12 -7.47
N ALA A 334 -31.89 49.22 -7.71
CA ALA A 334 -30.86 49.73 -6.82
C ALA A 334 -31.33 51.05 -6.20
N THR A 335 -31.10 51.23 -4.90
CA THR A 335 -31.61 52.36 -4.12
C THR A 335 -30.46 53.13 -3.49
N CYS A 336 -30.45 54.44 -3.66
CA CYS A 336 -29.54 55.33 -2.94
C CYS A 336 -30.25 55.80 -1.66
N LEU A 337 -29.64 55.56 -0.49
CA LEU A 337 -30.26 55.94 0.78
C LEU A 337 -30.39 57.46 0.92
N SER A 338 -31.44 57.94 1.61
CA SER A 338 -31.73 59.39 1.75
C SER A 338 -30.67 60.17 2.55
N GLY A 339 -29.87 59.48 3.38
CA GLY A 339 -28.73 60.03 4.11
C GLY A 339 -27.37 59.63 3.50
N ASN A 340 -27.33 59.32 2.20
CA ASN A 340 -26.11 58.79 1.60
C ASN A 340 -24.99 59.83 1.53
N THR A 341 -23.83 59.47 2.04
CA THR A 341 -22.62 60.31 2.08
C THR A 341 -21.41 59.61 1.45
N ASP A 342 -21.64 58.53 0.70
CA ASP A 342 -20.61 57.74 0.02
C ASP A 342 -21.02 57.59 -1.46
N PRO A 343 -20.19 57.96 -2.46
CA PRO A 343 -20.51 57.71 -3.85
C PRO A 343 -20.78 56.22 -4.15
N ASN A 344 -20.35 55.27 -3.31
CA ASN A 344 -20.63 53.85 -3.46
C ASN A 344 -21.88 53.36 -2.69
N GLY A 345 -22.65 54.25 -2.07
CA GLY A 345 -23.81 53.89 -1.24
C GLY A 345 -25.05 53.44 -2.00
N LEU A 346 -24.90 53.03 -3.27
CA LEU A 346 -25.99 52.43 -4.05
C LEU A 346 -26.23 51.01 -3.54
N VAL A 347 -27.34 50.79 -2.85
CA VAL A 347 -27.72 49.48 -2.32
C VAL A 347 -28.47 48.71 -3.39
N VAL A 348 -27.93 47.56 -3.78
CA VAL A 348 -28.61 46.57 -4.64
C VAL A 348 -29.02 45.40 -3.73
N GLU A 349 -30.31 45.24 -3.45
CA GLU A 349 -30.79 44.20 -2.51
C GLU A 349 -30.44 42.78 -2.99
N THR A 350 -30.56 42.55 -4.30
CA THR A 350 -30.13 41.33 -4.98
C THR A 350 -29.65 41.69 -6.37
N TRP A 351 -28.42 41.32 -6.74
CA TRP A 351 -27.96 41.47 -8.12
C TRP A 351 -28.74 40.54 -9.05
N PRO A 352 -29.05 40.96 -10.29
CA PRO A 352 -29.77 40.10 -11.21
C PRO A 352 -28.91 38.88 -11.56
N LEU A 353 -29.55 37.71 -11.66
CA LEU A 353 -28.86 36.49 -12.04
C LEU A 353 -28.65 36.47 -13.56
N CYS A 354 -27.50 36.96 -14.01
CA CYS A 354 -27.13 36.98 -15.42
C CYS A 354 -26.39 35.70 -15.80
N THR A 355 -27.04 34.79 -16.52
CA THR A 355 -26.44 33.55 -17.02
C THR A 355 -26.20 33.61 -18.52
N THR A 356 -25.27 32.78 -18.98
CA THR A 356 -24.96 32.58 -20.41
C THR A 356 -24.93 31.08 -20.67
N ASP A 357 -26.06 30.55 -21.15
CA ASP A 357 -26.18 29.12 -21.48
C ASP A 357 -25.66 28.82 -22.89
N THR A 358 -25.33 29.86 -23.65
CA THR A 358 -24.89 29.75 -25.04
C THR A 358 -23.59 30.52 -25.26
N CYS A 359 -22.52 29.76 -25.54
CA CYS A 359 -21.30 30.27 -26.15
C CYS A 359 -21.12 29.60 -27.52
N ALA A 360 -20.41 30.28 -28.43
CA ALA A 360 -20.03 29.71 -29.72
C ALA A 360 -19.29 28.38 -29.53
N ASP A 361 -19.27 27.53 -30.55
CA ASP A 361 -18.44 26.32 -30.50
C ASP A 361 -16.95 26.68 -30.64
N PRO A 362 -16.05 25.94 -29.96
CA PRO A 362 -14.62 26.22 -30.06
C PRO A 362 -14.15 26.01 -31.50
N TRP A 363 -13.34 26.92 -32.03
CA TRP A 363 -12.70 26.79 -33.33
C TRP A 363 -11.23 27.21 -33.26
N PRO A 364 -10.28 26.36 -33.67
CA PRO A 364 -10.44 24.98 -34.15
C PRO A 364 -10.92 24.01 -33.05
N TRP A 365 -11.44 22.84 -33.44
CA TRP A 365 -11.88 21.82 -32.48
C TRP A 365 -10.67 21.28 -31.70
N PRO A 366 -10.72 21.23 -30.35
CA PRO A 366 -9.67 20.63 -29.54
C PRO A 366 -9.45 19.15 -29.90
N LEU A 367 -8.19 18.71 -29.83
CA LEU A 367 -7.84 17.31 -30.05
C LEU A 367 -8.60 16.40 -29.07
N GLY A 368 -9.14 15.28 -29.56
CA GLY A 368 -9.93 14.34 -28.75
C GLY A 368 -11.44 14.56 -28.78
N TYR A 369 -11.92 15.58 -29.50
CA TYR A 369 -13.34 15.89 -29.61
C TYR A 369 -13.82 15.91 -31.06
N VAL A 370 -15.07 15.50 -31.28
CA VAL A 370 -15.75 15.63 -32.57
C VAL A 370 -17.20 16.07 -32.33
N ARG A 371 -17.71 16.93 -33.22
CA ARG A 371 -19.10 17.39 -33.21
C ARG A 371 -19.97 16.41 -34.01
N SER A 372 -21.00 15.85 -33.38
CA SER A 372 -22.05 15.05 -34.02
C SER A 372 -23.38 15.83 -34.07
N ILE A 373 -24.40 15.25 -34.70
CA ILE A 373 -25.76 15.80 -34.69
C ILE A 373 -26.39 15.84 -33.29
N SER A 374 -25.92 15.00 -32.37
CA SER A 374 -26.43 14.91 -31.00
C SER A 374 -25.60 15.72 -29.99
N GLY A 375 -24.55 16.41 -30.44
CA GLY A 375 -23.71 17.24 -29.58
C GLY A 375 -22.22 16.93 -29.72
N TRP A 376 -21.46 17.20 -28.66
CA TRP A 376 -20.04 16.84 -28.61
C TRP A 376 -19.88 15.39 -28.17
N GLN A 377 -18.93 14.68 -28.78
CA GLN A 377 -18.53 13.33 -28.38
C GLN A 377 -17.01 13.19 -28.48
N CYS A 378 -16.46 12.18 -27.80
CA CYS A 378 -15.03 11.88 -27.90
C CYS A 378 -14.68 11.36 -29.30
N ALA A 379 -13.54 11.82 -29.82
CA ALA A 379 -13.01 11.36 -31.10
C ALA A 379 -12.49 9.90 -30.99
N PRO A 380 -12.32 9.16 -32.10
CA PRO A 380 -11.72 7.82 -32.06
C PRO A 380 -10.35 7.82 -31.34
N GLY A 381 -10.15 6.86 -30.44
CA GLY A 381 -8.97 6.79 -29.57
C GLY A 381 -9.09 7.63 -28.28
N TYR A 382 -10.26 8.21 -28.01
CA TYR A 382 -10.59 8.91 -26.77
C TYR A 382 -11.90 8.39 -26.18
N ALA A 383 -11.96 8.35 -24.86
CA ALA A 383 -13.11 7.85 -24.10
C ALA A 383 -13.53 8.84 -23.01
N GLY A 384 -14.77 8.66 -22.53
CA GLY A 384 -15.42 9.53 -21.56
C GLY A 384 -16.70 10.18 -22.09
N VAL A 385 -17.10 11.30 -21.49
CA VAL A 385 -18.28 12.07 -21.85
C VAL A 385 -17.84 13.48 -22.19
N ALA A 386 -18.01 13.90 -23.44
CA ALA A 386 -17.67 15.25 -23.85
C ALA A 386 -18.65 16.25 -23.22
N ILE A 387 -18.12 17.13 -22.38
CA ILE A 387 -18.89 18.18 -21.71
C ILE A 387 -18.46 19.52 -22.29
N LYS A 388 -19.40 20.27 -22.87
CA LYS A 388 -19.20 21.67 -23.27
C LYS A 388 -19.66 22.57 -22.12
N SER A 389 -18.75 23.37 -21.59
CA SER A 389 -19.07 24.46 -20.68
C SER A 389 -18.63 25.78 -21.28
N CYS A 390 -19.24 26.88 -20.82
CA CYS A 390 -18.85 28.23 -21.22
C CYS A 390 -18.10 28.86 -20.05
N GLN A 391 -16.79 29.03 -20.18
CA GLN A 391 -16.00 29.74 -19.17
C GLN A 391 -16.04 31.24 -19.46
N TRP A 392 -16.31 32.01 -18.42
CA TRP A 392 -16.32 33.45 -18.51
C TRP A 392 -14.91 34.04 -18.41
N VAL A 393 -14.56 34.94 -19.34
CA VAL A 393 -13.31 35.69 -19.30
C VAL A 393 -13.63 37.15 -19.01
N GLU A 394 -13.51 37.53 -17.73
CA GLU A 394 -13.88 38.84 -17.19
C GLU A 394 -13.21 40.01 -17.94
N ALA A 395 -11.93 39.86 -18.30
CA ALA A 395 -11.16 40.89 -18.99
C ALA A 395 -11.67 41.22 -20.41
N GLN A 396 -12.35 40.28 -21.08
CA GLN A 396 -12.80 40.42 -22.47
C GLN A 396 -14.32 40.57 -22.58
N CYS A 397 -15.03 40.44 -21.47
CA CYS A 397 -16.47 40.39 -21.46
C CYS A 397 -17.05 39.34 -22.44
N SER A 398 -16.39 38.19 -22.58
CA SER A 398 -16.78 37.12 -23.51
C SER A 398 -16.78 35.76 -22.84
N SER A 399 -17.73 34.90 -23.24
CA SER A 399 -17.71 33.48 -22.88
C SER A 399 -16.88 32.69 -23.90
N VAL A 400 -15.92 31.92 -23.39
CA VAL A 400 -15.09 31.02 -24.20
C VAL A 400 -15.57 29.59 -23.98
N PRO A 401 -15.87 28.83 -25.04
CA PRO A 401 -16.26 27.43 -24.90
C PRO A 401 -15.07 26.58 -24.44
N ILE A 402 -15.31 25.69 -23.48
CA ILE A 402 -14.36 24.69 -23.02
C ILE A 402 -14.99 23.32 -23.17
N LEU A 403 -14.22 22.41 -23.77
CA LEU A 403 -14.58 21.00 -23.85
C LEU A 403 -13.74 20.23 -22.84
N THR A 404 -14.40 19.43 -22.02
CA THR A 404 -13.77 18.56 -21.00
C THR A 404 -14.34 17.15 -21.09
N GLY A 405 -13.72 16.19 -20.38
CA GLY A 405 -14.28 14.84 -20.21
C GLY A 405 -13.95 13.80 -21.29
N CYS A 406 -13.15 14.13 -22.32
CA CYS A 406 -12.57 13.13 -23.22
C CYS A 406 -11.09 12.98 -22.93
N VAL A 407 -10.66 11.76 -22.63
CA VAL A 407 -9.26 11.40 -22.36
C VAL A 407 -8.83 10.31 -23.32
N VAL A 408 -7.52 10.20 -23.57
CA VAL A 408 -6.96 9.19 -24.49
C VAL A 408 -7.31 7.79 -23.96
N GLU A 409 -7.75 6.90 -24.84
CA GLU A 409 -7.92 5.49 -24.48
C GLU A 409 -6.57 4.85 -24.19
N GLU A 410 -6.48 4.15 -23.07
CA GLU A 410 -5.25 3.54 -22.58
C GLU A 410 -5.33 2.00 -22.74
N PRO A 411 -4.22 1.33 -23.10
CA PRO A 411 -4.18 -0.13 -23.10
C PRO A 411 -4.40 -0.66 -21.68
N CYS A 412 -4.94 -1.87 -21.58
CA CYS A 412 -5.07 -2.55 -20.29
C CYS A 412 -3.69 -2.89 -19.71
N ALA A 413 -3.65 -3.05 -18.39
CA ALA A 413 -2.47 -3.52 -17.68
C ALA A 413 -2.01 -4.86 -18.24
N THR A 414 -0.69 -5.05 -18.33
CA THR A 414 -0.10 -6.35 -18.70
C THR A 414 -0.68 -7.44 -17.80
N LEU A 415 -1.14 -8.53 -18.42
CA LEU A 415 -1.76 -9.62 -17.67
C LEU A 415 -0.75 -10.28 -16.74
N GLN A 416 -0.94 -10.09 -15.43
CA GLN A 416 -0.15 -10.75 -14.39
C GLN A 416 -0.87 -12.03 -13.96
N VAL A 417 -0.17 -13.16 -14.01
CA VAL A 417 -0.68 -14.42 -13.48
C VAL A 417 -0.40 -14.45 -11.98
N ALA A 418 -1.44 -14.63 -11.15
CA ALA A 418 -1.40 -14.34 -9.72
C ALA A 418 -0.33 -15.11 -8.93
N ASN A 419 0.01 -16.33 -9.36
CA ASN A 419 0.99 -17.19 -8.70
C ASN A 419 2.09 -17.61 -9.69
N ALA A 420 3.33 -17.71 -9.20
CA ALA A 420 4.47 -18.14 -10.01
C ALA A 420 4.27 -19.55 -10.61
N GLU A 421 3.56 -20.45 -9.91
CA GLU A 421 3.21 -21.79 -10.41
C GLU A 421 2.31 -21.73 -11.64
N ASP A 422 1.33 -20.82 -11.65
CA ASP A 422 0.43 -20.62 -12.79
C ASP A 422 1.16 -19.94 -13.97
N GLY A 423 2.19 -19.13 -13.69
CA GLY A 423 3.07 -18.57 -14.72
C GLY A 423 3.81 -19.62 -15.55
N CYS A 424 4.05 -20.80 -14.97
CA CYS A 424 4.60 -21.95 -15.70
C CYS A 424 3.55 -22.70 -16.53
N LYS A 425 2.27 -22.54 -16.20
CA LYS A 425 1.15 -23.27 -16.82
C LYS A 425 0.52 -22.50 -17.97
N TYR A 426 0.46 -21.17 -17.88
CA TYR A 426 -0.18 -20.31 -18.87
C TYR A 426 0.85 -19.42 -19.58
N ASN A 427 0.78 -19.39 -20.90
CA ASN A 427 1.55 -18.49 -21.73
C ASN A 427 0.71 -17.25 -22.04
N VAL A 428 1.12 -16.12 -21.44
CA VAL A 428 0.47 -14.80 -21.58
C VAL A 428 1.30 -13.84 -22.45
N SER A 429 2.27 -14.33 -23.24
CA SER A 429 3.17 -13.48 -24.02
C SER A 429 2.46 -12.57 -25.03
N GLU A 430 1.32 -13.01 -25.55
CA GLU A 430 0.48 -12.21 -26.47
C GLU A 430 -0.32 -11.10 -25.77
N CYS A 431 -0.32 -11.08 -24.43
CA CYS A 431 -1.11 -10.17 -23.58
C CYS A 431 -0.26 -9.11 -22.88
N SER A 432 0.90 -8.77 -23.45
CA SER A 432 1.84 -7.79 -22.88
C SER A 432 1.31 -6.35 -22.95
N SER A 433 0.57 -6.01 -24.01
CA SER A 433 -0.11 -4.72 -24.21
C SER A 433 -1.32 -4.89 -25.11
N VAL A 434 -2.52 -4.80 -24.54
CA VAL A 434 -3.78 -4.98 -25.28
C VAL A 434 -4.53 -3.65 -25.33
N SER A 435 -4.75 -3.13 -26.54
CA SER A 435 -5.48 -1.88 -26.75
C SER A 435 -6.93 -1.99 -26.24
N SER A 436 -7.48 -0.87 -25.78
CA SER A 436 -8.89 -0.72 -25.44
C SER A 436 -9.80 -1.36 -26.50
N GLY A 437 -10.74 -2.20 -26.05
CA GLY A 437 -11.71 -2.90 -26.91
C GLY A 437 -11.16 -4.07 -27.73
N THR A 438 -9.87 -4.42 -27.61
CA THR A 438 -9.26 -5.57 -28.28
C THR A 438 -9.04 -6.75 -27.32
N SER A 439 -8.61 -7.90 -27.85
CA SER A 439 -8.28 -9.09 -27.06
C SER A 439 -6.96 -9.73 -27.51
N CYS A 440 -6.37 -10.49 -26.60
CA CYS A 440 -5.22 -11.37 -26.85
C CYS A 440 -5.60 -12.82 -26.50
N LEU A 441 -4.77 -13.80 -26.87
CA LEU A 441 -4.98 -15.21 -26.50
C LEU A 441 -4.05 -15.60 -25.33
N VAL A 442 -4.64 -16.27 -24.34
CA VAL A 442 -3.89 -16.98 -23.30
C VAL A 442 -3.87 -18.45 -23.65
N SER A 443 -2.67 -19.00 -23.86
CA SER A 443 -2.48 -20.40 -24.24
C SER A 443 -1.85 -21.20 -23.09
N CYS A 444 -1.84 -22.51 -23.21
CA CYS A 444 -1.09 -23.36 -22.27
C CYS A 444 0.40 -23.31 -22.62
N SER A 445 1.25 -23.08 -21.61
CA SER A 445 2.70 -23.11 -21.79
C SER A 445 3.18 -24.52 -22.10
N ALA A 446 4.07 -24.69 -23.08
CA ALA A 446 4.65 -26.01 -23.34
C ALA A 446 5.36 -26.54 -22.07
N PRO A 447 5.21 -27.83 -21.72
CA PRO A 447 4.60 -28.91 -22.50
C PRO A 447 3.10 -29.14 -22.21
N TYR A 448 2.44 -28.24 -21.47
CA TYR A 448 1.00 -28.33 -21.28
C TYR A 448 0.26 -28.12 -22.60
N GLN A 449 -0.89 -28.78 -22.73
CA GLN A 449 -1.74 -28.75 -23.91
C GLN A 449 -3.15 -28.36 -23.51
N GLY A 450 -3.78 -27.50 -24.31
CA GLY A 450 -5.14 -27.04 -24.07
C GLY A 450 -5.58 -26.04 -25.13
N VAL A 451 -6.87 -25.76 -25.18
CA VAL A 451 -7.43 -24.79 -26.12
C VAL A 451 -7.17 -23.37 -25.57
N PRO A 452 -6.53 -22.47 -26.34
CA PRO A 452 -6.35 -21.08 -25.93
C PRO A 452 -7.68 -20.37 -25.70
N VAL A 453 -7.70 -19.42 -24.78
CA VAL A 453 -8.88 -18.64 -24.41
C VAL A 453 -8.59 -17.14 -24.54
N PRO A 454 -9.57 -16.32 -24.95
CA PRO A 454 -9.36 -14.89 -25.12
C PRO A 454 -9.31 -14.15 -23.77
N ALA A 455 -8.41 -13.18 -23.68
CA ALA A 455 -8.39 -12.17 -22.63
C ALA A 455 -8.70 -10.79 -23.23
N GLN A 456 -9.76 -10.14 -22.75
CA GLN A 456 -10.34 -8.96 -23.37
C GLN A 456 -10.10 -7.69 -22.55
N CYS A 457 -9.66 -6.62 -23.20
CA CYS A 457 -9.63 -5.29 -22.61
C CYS A 457 -10.98 -4.60 -22.84
N PRO A 458 -11.64 -4.04 -21.80
CA PRO A 458 -12.87 -3.30 -21.97
C PRO A 458 -12.76 -2.22 -23.04
N SER A 459 -13.82 -2.01 -23.82
CA SER A 459 -13.87 -0.88 -24.74
C SER A 459 -13.91 0.44 -23.96
N ARG A 460 -13.29 1.48 -24.51
CA ARG A 460 -13.19 2.80 -23.89
C ARG A 460 -12.44 2.80 -22.55
N ASN A 461 -11.43 1.94 -22.43
CA ASN A 461 -10.60 1.93 -21.23
C ASN A 461 -9.77 3.22 -21.15
N ILE A 462 -9.82 3.90 -20.01
CA ILE A 462 -9.06 5.13 -19.75
C ILE A 462 -8.07 4.97 -18.59
N ASP A 463 -7.99 3.76 -18.02
CA ASP A 463 -7.17 3.46 -16.86
C ASP A 463 -6.15 2.37 -17.22
N ARG A 464 -4.85 2.73 -17.18
CA ARG A 464 -3.73 1.80 -17.45
C ARG A 464 -3.65 0.64 -16.46
N THR A 465 -4.32 0.73 -15.32
CA THR A 465 -4.33 -0.31 -14.28
C THR A 465 -5.47 -1.32 -14.45
N THR A 466 -6.43 -1.06 -15.35
CA THR A 466 -7.51 -2.01 -15.68
C THR A 466 -6.93 -3.33 -16.16
N GLN A 467 -7.24 -4.42 -15.46
CA GLN A 467 -6.83 -5.77 -15.86
C GLN A 467 -7.69 -6.31 -17.00
N LEU A 468 -7.11 -7.22 -17.79
CA LEU A 468 -7.86 -7.98 -18.79
C LEU A 468 -8.91 -8.88 -18.14
N GLN A 469 -10.07 -8.98 -18.80
CA GLN A 469 -11.12 -9.92 -18.44
C GLN A 469 -10.86 -11.25 -19.15
N TRP A 470 -10.63 -12.32 -18.38
CA TRP A 470 -10.31 -13.64 -18.92
C TRP A 470 -10.63 -14.76 -17.91
N SER A 471 -10.62 -16.00 -18.39
CA SER A 471 -10.70 -17.22 -17.58
C SER A 471 -9.55 -18.16 -17.93
N PRO A 472 -8.98 -18.93 -16.99
CA PRO A 472 -7.86 -19.82 -17.29
C PRO A 472 -8.22 -20.95 -18.29
N PRO A 473 -7.38 -21.23 -19.31
CA PRO A 473 -7.61 -22.37 -20.20
C PRO A 473 -7.42 -23.69 -19.45
N ALA A 474 -8.15 -24.72 -19.87
CA ALA A 474 -7.97 -26.08 -19.36
C ALA A 474 -6.68 -26.68 -19.94
N CYS A 475 -5.59 -26.59 -19.17
CA CYS A 475 -4.29 -27.12 -19.55
C CYS A 475 -4.03 -28.49 -18.91
N ASP A 476 -3.78 -29.48 -19.76
CA ASP A 476 -3.39 -30.85 -19.39
C ASP A 476 -1.90 -31.09 -19.67
N CYS A 477 -1.28 -32.06 -19.01
CA CYS A 477 0.11 -32.46 -19.22
C CYS A 477 0.22 -33.83 -19.92
N PRO A 478 1.38 -34.17 -20.51
CA PRO A 478 1.62 -35.50 -21.06
C PRO A 478 1.33 -36.60 -20.03
N ASP A 479 0.91 -37.77 -20.50
CA ASP A 479 0.64 -38.92 -19.64
C ASP A 479 1.94 -39.51 -19.06
N PRO A 480 1.91 -40.11 -17.83
CA PRO A 480 3.10 -40.66 -17.21
C PRO A 480 3.64 -41.86 -18.01
N TRP A 481 4.96 -41.91 -18.17
CA TRP A 481 5.66 -43.04 -18.76
C TRP A 481 6.91 -43.41 -17.94
N PRO A 482 7.04 -44.65 -17.44
CA PRO A 482 6.07 -45.76 -17.57
C PRO A 482 4.80 -45.54 -16.75
N LEU A 483 3.71 -46.22 -17.12
CA LEU A 483 2.44 -46.14 -16.40
C LEU A 483 2.58 -46.71 -14.98
N PRO A 484 2.27 -45.94 -13.91
CA PRO A 484 2.31 -46.44 -12.55
C PRO A 484 1.36 -47.65 -12.33
N PRO A 485 1.74 -48.64 -11.50
CA PRO A 485 0.84 -49.72 -11.12
C PRO A 485 -0.47 -49.18 -10.51
N GLY A 486 -1.57 -49.84 -10.83
CA GLY A 486 -2.88 -49.49 -10.29
C GLY A 486 -3.73 -48.56 -11.15
N TYR A 487 -3.24 -48.13 -12.32
CA TYR A 487 -3.94 -47.26 -13.24
C TYR A 487 -4.07 -47.88 -14.63
N ASN A 488 -5.19 -47.60 -15.29
CA ASN A 488 -5.45 -47.93 -16.68
C ASN A 488 -6.02 -46.70 -17.40
N ARG A 489 -5.65 -46.53 -18.67
CA ARG A 489 -6.22 -45.46 -19.51
C ARG A 489 -7.59 -45.88 -20.04
N THR A 490 -8.55 -44.97 -20.02
CA THR A 490 -9.87 -45.19 -20.62
C THR A 490 -9.87 -44.84 -22.10
N VAL A 491 -10.89 -45.30 -22.85
CA VAL A 491 -10.97 -45.11 -24.32
C VAL A 491 -11.11 -43.63 -24.70
N ASP A 492 -11.72 -42.83 -23.84
CA ASP A 492 -11.89 -41.38 -23.95
C ASP A 492 -10.66 -40.57 -23.49
N GLY A 493 -9.57 -41.24 -23.11
CA GLY A 493 -8.32 -40.59 -22.69
C GLY A 493 -8.26 -40.20 -21.22
N GLY A 494 -9.29 -40.53 -20.45
CA GLY A 494 -9.29 -40.43 -18.99
C GLY A 494 -8.52 -41.57 -18.30
N TRP A 495 -8.64 -41.62 -16.97
CA TRP A 495 -7.98 -42.59 -16.12
C TRP A 495 -9.00 -43.37 -15.30
N LYS A 496 -8.77 -44.67 -15.13
CA LYS A 496 -9.49 -45.54 -14.19
C LYS A 496 -8.52 -46.39 -13.40
N CYS A 497 -8.96 -46.94 -12.28
CA CYS A 497 -8.16 -47.90 -11.53
C CYS A 497 -7.97 -49.19 -12.32
N ALA A 498 -6.78 -49.78 -12.24
CA ALA A 498 -6.47 -51.08 -12.83
C ALA A 498 -7.17 -52.20 -12.07
N ASN A 499 -7.18 -53.41 -12.66
CA ASN A 499 -7.80 -54.58 -12.05
C ASN A 499 -7.27 -54.83 -10.64
N GLY A 500 -8.19 -54.98 -9.68
CA GLY A 500 -7.88 -55.18 -8.27
C GLY A 500 -7.57 -53.90 -7.47
N PHE A 501 -7.57 -52.72 -8.09
CA PHE A 501 -7.47 -51.43 -7.40
C PHE A 501 -8.84 -50.78 -7.25
N ALA A 502 -8.96 -49.88 -6.29
CA ALA A 502 -10.19 -49.13 -6.04
C ALA A 502 -9.90 -47.66 -5.71
N GLY A 503 -10.90 -46.80 -5.95
CA GLY A 503 -10.86 -45.37 -5.71
C GLY A 503 -11.25 -44.55 -6.94
N GLY A 504 -10.81 -43.29 -7.00
CA GLY A 504 -11.08 -42.37 -8.09
C GLY A 504 -9.78 -41.96 -8.77
N ALA A 505 -9.46 -42.58 -9.90
CA ALA A 505 -8.25 -42.25 -10.66
C ALA A 505 -8.30 -40.79 -11.15
N ARG A 506 -7.28 -40.01 -10.81
CA ARG A 506 -7.11 -38.65 -11.31
C ARG A 506 -5.66 -38.39 -11.70
N LYS A 507 -5.46 -37.67 -12.80
CA LYS A 507 -4.16 -37.13 -13.21
C LYS A 507 -4.01 -35.71 -12.67
N VAL A 508 -2.92 -35.46 -11.97
CA VAL A 508 -2.57 -34.16 -11.43
C VAL A 508 -1.27 -33.70 -12.08
N CYS A 509 -1.31 -32.53 -12.71
CA CYS A 509 -0.17 -31.93 -13.40
C CYS A 509 0.36 -30.77 -12.57
N ARG A 510 1.30 -31.03 -11.65
CA ARG A 510 1.90 -29.98 -10.82
C ARG A 510 3.10 -29.34 -11.54
N PRO A 511 3.17 -28.01 -11.64
CA PRO A 511 4.37 -27.33 -12.09
C PRO A 511 5.55 -27.69 -11.18
N ARG A 512 6.73 -27.93 -11.75
CA ARG A 512 7.98 -28.05 -10.99
C ARG A 512 8.63 -26.68 -10.84
N ALA A 513 9.58 -26.57 -9.90
CA ALA A 513 10.40 -25.37 -9.77
C ALA A 513 11.05 -25.01 -11.11
N ASN A 514 11.15 -23.71 -11.40
CA ASN A 514 11.72 -23.16 -12.64
C ASN A 514 10.98 -23.55 -13.93
N CYS A 515 9.67 -23.81 -13.86
CA CYS A 515 8.85 -24.21 -15.00
C CYS A 515 9.39 -25.42 -15.77
N ALA A 516 10.10 -26.32 -15.07
CA ALA A 516 10.49 -27.59 -15.65
C ALA A 516 9.24 -28.39 -16.06
N PRO A 517 9.33 -29.26 -17.08
CA PRO A 517 8.21 -30.08 -17.53
C PRO A 517 7.47 -30.72 -16.35
N PRO A 518 6.14 -30.55 -16.23
CA PRO A 518 5.37 -31.16 -15.16
C PRO A 518 5.54 -32.68 -15.21
N GLU A 519 5.77 -33.27 -14.04
CA GLU A 519 5.68 -34.71 -13.91
C GLU A 519 4.21 -35.06 -13.62
N PRO A 520 3.53 -35.77 -14.54
CA PRO A 520 2.16 -36.21 -14.31
C PRO A 520 2.12 -37.18 -13.13
N ASP A 521 1.30 -36.87 -12.13
CA ASP A 521 1.09 -37.71 -10.97
C ASP A 521 -0.32 -38.33 -11.02
N LEU A 522 -0.39 -39.66 -11.03
CA LEU A 522 -1.66 -40.38 -10.97
C LEU A 522 -1.96 -40.71 -9.50
N GLN A 523 -3.12 -40.24 -9.05
CA GLN A 523 -3.55 -40.38 -7.66
C GLN A 523 -4.93 -41.03 -7.58
N GLY A 524 -5.24 -41.60 -6.41
CA GLY A 524 -6.59 -42.05 -6.09
C GLY A 524 -6.93 -43.51 -6.40
N CYS A 525 -5.96 -44.34 -6.80
CA CYS A 525 -6.16 -45.79 -6.91
C CYS A 525 -5.29 -46.52 -5.89
N TYR A 526 -5.95 -47.29 -5.03
CA TYR A 526 -5.32 -47.96 -3.89
C TYR A 526 -5.66 -49.44 -3.92
N VAL A 527 -4.78 -50.26 -3.34
CA VAL A 527 -5.05 -51.69 -3.15
C VAL A 527 -6.00 -51.84 -1.96
N PRO A 528 -7.24 -52.33 -2.17
CA PRO A 528 -8.17 -52.54 -1.07
C PRO A 528 -7.70 -53.74 -0.23
N VAL A 529 -7.50 -53.53 1.07
CA VAL A 529 -7.07 -54.58 2.01
C VAL A 529 -7.97 -54.61 3.23
N ALA A 530 -8.28 -55.79 3.76
CA ALA A 530 -8.99 -55.90 5.04
C ALA A 530 -8.22 -55.15 6.14
N CYS A 531 -8.91 -54.34 6.92
CA CYS A 531 -8.25 -53.41 7.84
C CYS A 531 -7.51 -54.16 8.97
N GLU A 532 -8.11 -55.23 9.50
CA GLU A 532 -7.60 -56.06 10.59
C GLU A 532 -8.07 -57.52 10.41
N VAL A 533 -7.34 -58.47 10.99
CA VAL A 533 -7.67 -59.91 10.95
C VAL A 533 -7.47 -60.52 12.33
N ALA A 534 -8.48 -61.23 12.84
CA ALA A 534 -8.49 -61.84 14.18
C ALA A 534 -7.83 -63.24 14.23
N GLY A 535 -7.28 -63.72 13.12
CA GLY A 535 -6.72 -65.06 12.97
C GLY A 535 -7.76 -66.13 12.62
N LEU A 536 -7.33 -67.39 12.63
CA LEU A 536 -8.18 -68.56 12.42
C LEU A 536 -8.59 -69.14 13.78
N ASP A 537 -9.89 -69.07 14.12
CA ASP A 537 -10.49 -69.75 15.27
C ASP A 537 -10.78 -71.20 14.87
N GLY A 538 -9.74 -72.04 14.97
CA GLY A 538 -9.67 -73.40 14.47
C GLY A 538 -8.21 -73.82 14.24
N GLY A 539 -7.97 -74.77 13.36
CA GLY A 539 -6.61 -75.25 13.10
C GLY A 539 -6.53 -76.28 11.98
N LEU A 540 -5.38 -76.94 11.91
CA LEU A 540 -5.21 -78.10 11.06
C LEU A 540 -5.90 -79.30 11.72
N THR A 541 -6.76 -79.98 10.97
CA THR A 541 -7.31 -81.28 11.39
C THR A 541 -6.19 -82.31 11.46
N SER A 542 -6.45 -83.46 12.08
CA SER A 542 -5.48 -84.58 12.10
C SER A 542 -5.11 -85.08 10.69
N GLN A 543 -5.88 -84.72 9.66
CA GLN A 543 -5.62 -85.06 8.26
C GLN A 543 -4.84 -83.98 7.51
N GLY A 544 -4.46 -82.88 8.18
CA GLY A 544 -3.75 -81.75 7.59
C GLY A 544 -4.63 -80.79 6.79
N ASP A 545 -5.96 -80.95 6.85
CA ASP A 545 -6.90 -80.02 6.24
C ASP A 545 -7.13 -78.83 7.17
N VAL A 546 -7.41 -77.65 6.62
CA VAL A 546 -7.72 -76.44 7.39
C VAL A 546 -9.22 -76.38 7.64
N GLU A 547 -9.60 -76.26 8.92
CA GLU A 547 -10.98 -76.09 9.37
C GLU A 547 -11.05 -75.03 10.48
N GLY A 548 -12.06 -74.17 10.44
CA GLY A 548 -12.24 -73.13 11.45
C GLY A 548 -12.98 -71.89 10.95
N ARG A 549 -13.08 -70.89 11.83
CA ARG A 549 -13.67 -69.59 11.51
C ARG A 549 -12.60 -68.55 11.24
N VAL A 550 -12.70 -67.86 10.11
CA VAL A 550 -11.86 -66.72 9.78
C VAL A 550 -12.64 -65.44 10.04
N ARG A 551 -12.06 -64.53 10.82
CA ARG A 551 -12.66 -63.23 11.16
C ARG A 551 -11.75 -62.08 10.73
N PHE A 552 -12.34 -61.10 10.04
CA PHE A 552 -11.62 -59.92 9.59
C PHE A 552 -12.51 -58.67 9.53
N GLY A 553 -11.87 -57.51 9.45
CA GLY A 553 -12.51 -56.21 9.32
C GLY A 553 -12.73 -55.75 7.88
N PRO A 554 -13.47 -54.65 7.68
CA PRO A 554 -13.79 -54.13 6.35
C PRO A 554 -12.57 -53.67 5.58
N ALA A 555 -12.71 -53.50 4.26
CA ALA A 555 -11.64 -53.04 3.39
C ALA A 555 -11.26 -51.58 3.65
N LEU A 556 -9.96 -51.29 3.60
CA LEU A 556 -9.39 -49.95 3.56
C LEU A 556 -9.05 -49.58 2.12
N ILE A 557 -9.52 -48.42 1.67
CA ILE A 557 -9.12 -47.75 0.43
C ILE A 557 -8.62 -46.37 0.83
N ASP A 558 -7.39 -46.00 0.44
CA ASP A 558 -6.73 -44.76 0.89
C ASP A 558 -6.62 -44.63 2.43
N GLY A 559 -6.49 -45.77 3.13
CA GLY A 559 -6.49 -45.81 4.61
C GLY A 559 -7.84 -45.52 5.27
N LEU A 560 -8.91 -45.35 4.50
CA LEU A 560 -10.28 -45.15 4.99
C LEU A 560 -11.15 -46.37 4.72
N ILE A 561 -12.16 -46.60 5.57
CA ILE A 561 -13.12 -47.70 5.38
C ILE A 561 -14.12 -47.31 4.30
N HIS A 562 -13.82 -47.69 3.07
CA HIS A 562 -14.63 -47.41 1.88
C HIS A 562 -14.89 -48.75 1.18
N GLU A 563 -16.13 -49.24 1.25
CA GLU A 563 -16.54 -50.53 0.66
C GLU A 563 -17.49 -50.36 -0.52
N ASP A 564 -17.71 -49.14 -1.02
CA ASP A 564 -18.58 -48.86 -2.16
C ASP A 564 -18.14 -49.62 -3.43
N GLN A 565 -16.82 -49.71 -3.66
CA GLN A 565 -16.22 -50.41 -4.80
C GLN A 565 -15.87 -51.89 -4.53
N VAL A 566 -16.09 -52.37 -3.30
CA VAL A 566 -15.90 -53.78 -2.93
C VAL A 566 -17.11 -54.60 -3.38
N GLN A 567 -16.88 -55.74 -4.02
CA GLN A 567 -17.94 -56.70 -4.37
C GLN A 567 -18.05 -57.81 -3.33
N ASP A 568 -16.94 -58.50 -3.09
CA ASP A 568 -16.84 -59.62 -2.16
C ASP A 568 -15.41 -59.76 -1.62
N TYR A 569 -15.25 -60.60 -0.61
CA TYR A 569 -13.98 -61.03 -0.04
C TYR A 569 -13.73 -62.47 -0.42
N ARG A 570 -12.52 -62.78 -0.85
CA ARG A 570 -12.11 -64.13 -1.24
C ARG A 570 -10.97 -64.60 -0.36
N ILE A 571 -11.08 -65.82 0.13
CA ILE A 571 -10.04 -66.46 0.93
C ILE A 571 -9.33 -67.48 0.06
N TYR A 572 -8.02 -67.32 -0.06
CA TYR A 572 -7.12 -68.23 -0.78
C TYR A 572 -6.19 -68.91 0.21
N PHE A 573 -5.57 -70.02 -0.19
CA PHE A 573 -4.29 -70.41 0.38
C PHE A 573 -3.22 -69.44 -0.11
N GLY A 574 -2.35 -68.97 0.77
CA GLY A 574 -1.26 -68.07 0.44
C GLY A 574 0.10 -68.75 0.58
N ASP A 575 1.01 -68.47 -0.36
CA ASP A 575 2.41 -68.86 -0.23
C ASP A 575 3.19 -67.90 0.70
N ARG A 576 4.51 -68.12 0.83
CA ARG A 576 5.41 -67.27 1.63
C ARG A 576 5.51 -65.81 1.13
N CYS A 577 5.14 -65.56 -0.11
CA CYS A 577 5.16 -64.25 -0.75
C CYS A 577 3.78 -63.57 -0.67
N SER A 578 2.83 -64.15 0.08
CA SER A 578 1.43 -63.71 0.14
C SER A 578 0.75 -63.70 -1.23
N GLN A 579 1.14 -64.61 -2.12
CA GLN A 579 0.47 -64.82 -3.41
C GLN A 579 -0.65 -65.86 -3.26
N PRO A 580 -1.82 -65.64 -3.88
CA PRO A 580 -2.91 -66.62 -3.86
C PRO A 580 -2.51 -67.89 -4.60
N MET A 581 -2.78 -69.05 -4.00
CA MET A 581 -2.52 -70.38 -4.53
C MET A 581 -3.83 -71.10 -4.83
N GLY A 582 -4.13 -71.29 -6.12
CA GLY A 582 -5.34 -71.98 -6.58
C GLY A 582 -6.60 -71.12 -6.53
N GLU A 583 -7.76 -71.78 -6.52
CA GLU A 583 -9.07 -71.14 -6.44
C GLU A 583 -9.40 -70.67 -5.02
N ALA A 584 -10.33 -69.72 -4.89
CA ALA A 584 -10.79 -69.25 -3.58
C ALA A 584 -11.50 -70.39 -2.83
N ILE A 585 -11.03 -70.69 -1.62
CA ILE A 585 -11.63 -71.71 -0.75
C ILE A 585 -12.90 -71.22 -0.06
N ALA A 586 -13.09 -69.89 0.02
CA ALA A 586 -14.32 -69.27 0.48
C ALA A 586 -14.52 -67.89 -0.16
N THR A 587 -15.78 -67.51 -0.37
CA THR A 587 -16.18 -66.18 -0.85
C THR A 587 -17.25 -65.61 0.08
N LEU A 588 -17.12 -64.34 0.46
CA LEU A 588 -18.04 -63.64 1.34
C LEU A 588 -18.45 -62.29 0.73
N SER A 589 -19.73 -62.10 0.43
CA SER A 589 -20.23 -60.81 -0.06
C SER A 589 -20.14 -59.73 1.02
N LYS A 590 -19.86 -58.49 0.63
CA LYS A 590 -19.90 -57.35 1.55
C LYS A 590 -21.30 -57.16 2.15
N THR A 591 -21.38 -56.55 3.33
CA THR A 591 -22.67 -56.12 3.88
C THR A 591 -23.07 -54.74 3.35
N LEU A 592 -24.37 -54.47 3.20
CA LEU A 592 -24.86 -53.16 2.75
C LEU A 592 -24.78 -52.07 3.85
N THR A 593 -24.49 -52.45 5.09
CA THR A 593 -24.40 -51.51 6.21
C THR A 593 -23.04 -50.82 6.21
N VAL A 594 -23.03 -49.49 6.09
CA VAL A 594 -21.81 -48.67 6.19
C VAL A 594 -21.11 -48.95 7.52
N LYS A 595 -19.80 -49.21 7.46
CA LYS A 595 -18.95 -49.47 8.63
C LYS A 595 -18.09 -48.25 8.90
N SER A 596 -18.08 -47.77 10.14
CA SER A 596 -17.34 -46.56 10.55
C SER A 596 -16.03 -46.85 11.28
N CYS A 597 -15.79 -48.09 11.71
CA CYS A 597 -14.60 -48.46 12.47
C CYS A 597 -14.05 -49.82 12.01
N CYS A 598 -12.73 -49.97 12.13
CA CYS A 598 -12.05 -51.21 11.80
C CYS A 598 -12.22 -52.19 12.97
N ARG A 599 -13.06 -53.21 12.79
CA ARG A 599 -13.21 -54.30 13.74
C ARG A 599 -12.90 -55.62 13.08
N SER A 600 -11.95 -56.37 13.63
CA SER A 600 -11.53 -57.69 13.15
C SER A 600 -12.64 -58.76 13.13
N ASP A 601 -13.83 -58.50 13.68
CA ASP A 601 -14.97 -59.42 13.73
C ASP A 601 -16.16 -58.95 12.88
N THR A 602 -15.95 -57.99 11.97
CA THR A 602 -17.01 -57.46 11.10
C THR A 602 -17.51 -58.50 10.10
N TYR A 603 -16.58 -59.29 9.56
CA TYR A 603 -16.82 -60.34 8.60
C TYR A 603 -16.36 -61.67 9.20
N GLU A 604 -17.17 -62.71 9.03
CA GLU A 604 -16.89 -64.06 9.52
C GLU A 604 -17.26 -65.07 8.43
N VAL A 605 -16.37 -66.03 8.19
CA VAL A 605 -16.63 -67.17 7.32
C VAL A 605 -16.09 -68.45 7.93
N THR A 606 -16.87 -69.52 7.84
CA THR A 606 -16.48 -70.85 8.31
C THR A 606 -15.90 -71.64 7.14
N LEU A 607 -14.65 -72.09 7.29
CA LEU A 607 -13.98 -72.96 6.33
C LEU A 607 -14.33 -74.41 6.64
N THR A 608 -14.89 -75.12 5.66
CA THR A 608 -15.06 -76.56 5.70
C THR A 608 -13.77 -77.25 5.23
N SER A 609 -13.40 -78.37 5.86
CA SER A 609 -12.15 -79.14 5.67
C SER A 609 -11.55 -78.99 4.26
N SER A 610 -10.57 -78.10 4.13
CA SER A 610 -9.92 -77.78 2.86
C SER A 610 -8.44 -78.12 2.93
N ARG A 611 -7.95 -78.98 2.03
CA ARG A 611 -6.55 -79.41 2.02
C ARG A 611 -5.63 -78.31 1.45
N PRO A 612 -4.64 -77.81 2.20
CA PRO A 612 -3.68 -76.84 1.68
C PRO A 612 -2.85 -77.44 0.52
N PRO A 613 -2.67 -76.72 -0.60
CA PRO A 613 -1.76 -77.16 -1.64
C PRO A 613 -0.30 -77.17 -1.14
N PRO A 614 0.58 -78.02 -1.70
CA PRO A 614 1.99 -78.04 -1.31
C PRO A 614 2.62 -76.65 -1.43
N GLY A 615 3.20 -76.15 -0.34
CA GLY A 615 3.82 -74.82 -0.28
C GLY A 615 2.93 -73.71 0.31
N ALA A 616 1.65 -73.98 0.58
CA ALA A 616 0.80 -73.05 1.32
C ALA A 616 1.31 -72.85 2.75
N GLN A 617 1.41 -71.60 3.18
CA GLN A 617 1.90 -71.22 4.52
C GLN A 617 0.81 -70.54 5.36
N GLY A 618 -0.27 -70.09 4.73
CA GLY A 618 -1.33 -69.35 5.39
C GLY A 618 -2.58 -69.23 4.56
N LEU A 619 -3.53 -68.44 5.07
CA LEU A 619 -4.71 -68.00 4.36
C LEU A 619 -4.52 -66.53 3.94
N LEU A 620 -4.92 -66.19 2.73
CA LEU A 620 -4.86 -64.83 2.20
C LEU A 620 -6.28 -64.32 1.96
N ILE A 621 -6.66 -63.24 2.66
CA ILE A 621 -7.93 -62.54 2.46
C ILE A 621 -7.72 -61.44 1.43
N VAL A 622 -8.28 -61.65 0.24
CA VAL A 622 -8.21 -60.74 -0.90
C VAL A 622 -9.55 -60.05 -1.09
N VAL A 623 -9.54 -58.74 -1.30
CA VAL A 623 -10.74 -57.97 -1.61
C VAL A 623 -10.97 -57.98 -3.12
N ARG A 624 -12.18 -58.30 -3.57
CA ARG A 624 -12.55 -58.23 -4.98
C ARG A 624 -13.33 -56.96 -5.28
N THR A 625 -12.89 -56.22 -6.28
CA THR A 625 -13.57 -55.04 -6.82
C THR A 625 -14.30 -55.39 -8.12
N ALA A 626 -15.01 -54.43 -8.70
CA ALA A 626 -15.62 -54.60 -10.02
C ALA A 626 -14.61 -54.90 -11.14
N GLU A 627 -13.34 -54.49 -10.95
CA GLU A 627 -12.29 -54.70 -11.93
C GLU A 627 -11.47 -55.98 -11.65
N GLY A 628 -11.68 -56.67 -10.53
CA GLY A 628 -11.03 -57.96 -10.22
C GLY A 628 -10.52 -58.09 -8.79
N ASP A 629 -9.74 -59.13 -8.55
CA ASP A 629 -9.16 -59.42 -7.23
C ASP A 629 -7.96 -58.50 -6.95
N ALA A 630 -7.88 -57.97 -5.73
CA ALA A 630 -6.78 -57.12 -5.32
C ALA A 630 -5.43 -57.85 -5.42
N PRO A 631 -4.37 -57.17 -5.90
CA PRO A 631 -3.04 -57.79 -6.05
C PRO A 631 -2.36 -58.12 -4.71
N ALA A 632 -2.90 -57.63 -3.59
CA ALA A 632 -2.45 -58.00 -2.25
C ALA A 632 -3.65 -58.14 -1.30
N GLY A 633 -3.43 -58.86 -0.20
CA GLY A 633 -4.45 -59.14 0.80
C GLY A 633 -3.86 -59.22 2.21
N ARG A 634 -4.71 -59.56 3.19
CA ARG A 634 -4.25 -59.83 4.57
C ARG A 634 -3.95 -61.31 4.76
N PHE A 635 -2.79 -61.59 5.33
CA PHE A 635 -2.30 -62.95 5.51
C PHE A 635 -2.52 -63.45 6.94
N ILE A 636 -3.01 -64.68 7.09
CA ILE A 636 -3.16 -65.42 8.35
C ILE A 636 -2.22 -66.62 8.29
N GLN A 637 -1.23 -66.67 9.17
CA GLN A 637 -0.32 -67.81 9.25
C GLN A 637 -1.05 -69.07 9.74
N LEU A 638 -0.84 -70.21 9.07
CA LEU A 638 -1.34 -71.52 9.52
C LEU A 638 -0.24 -72.22 10.34
N GLY A 639 -0.38 -72.23 11.67
CA GLY A 639 0.55 -72.88 12.60
C GLY A 639 1.83 -72.08 12.89
N SER A 640 2.57 -72.49 13.92
CA SER A 640 3.89 -71.90 14.24
C SER A 640 4.93 -72.39 13.22
N PRO A 641 5.64 -71.51 12.50
CA PRO A 641 6.66 -71.95 11.56
C PRO A 641 7.82 -72.62 12.32
N PRO A 642 8.48 -73.66 11.78
CA PRO A 642 9.85 -73.93 12.17
C PRO A 642 10.68 -72.67 11.81
N ALA A 643 11.41 -72.13 12.79
CA ALA A 643 12.19 -70.91 12.63
C ALA A 643 13.23 -71.06 11.51
N VAL A 644 12.94 -70.52 10.33
CA VAL A 644 13.88 -70.41 9.22
C VAL A 644 13.90 -68.95 8.78
N VAL A 645 15.08 -68.34 8.86
CA VAL A 645 15.33 -66.93 8.55
C VAL A 645 15.32 -66.74 7.03
N CYS A 646 14.38 -65.95 6.51
CA CYS A 646 14.33 -65.57 5.10
C CYS A 646 15.37 -64.47 4.79
N SER A 647 16.27 -64.75 3.84
CA SER A 647 17.33 -63.84 3.36
C SER A 647 17.15 -63.45 1.89
N GLY A 648 15.90 -63.28 1.43
CA GLY A 648 15.59 -62.85 0.07
C GLY A 648 14.59 -61.69 0.06
N LYS A 649 14.95 -60.58 -0.59
CA LYS A 649 14.05 -59.44 -0.84
C LYS A 649 12.89 -59.89 -1.74
N CYS A 650 11.67 -59.87 -1.23
CA CYS A 650 10.47 -59.84 -2.07
C CYS A 650 10.24 -58.38 -2.54
N MET A 651 9.92 -58.20 -3.83
CA MET A 651 9.69 -56.89 -4.46
C MET A 651 8.34 -56.28 -4.07
#